data_AF-A0A7W9QI07-F1
#
_entry.id   AF-A0A7W9QI07-F1
#
_cell.length_a   1.000
_cell.length_b   1.000
_cell.length_c   1.000
_cell.angle_alpha   90.00
_cell.angle_beta   90.00
_cell.angle_gamma   90.00
#
_symmetry.space_group_name_H-M   'P 1'
#
loop_
_entity.id
_entity.type
_entity.pdbx_description
1 polymer ?
#
loop_
_entity_poly.entity_id
_entity_poly.type
_entity_poly.pdbx_seq_one_letter_code
_entity_poly.pdbx_strand_id
1 'polypeptide(L)'
;MLPELGQLFLILALLTAVLQAALPLAGAQRGDARWMGVARPAAFAQLALVAGAFAILTHAFVTQDFSVAYVAENSNSLLPLVYRYSAVWGAHEGSLLLWTLILALWTGAVALYSRRLPAQVVARVIGTLALVSVGFLAFLLFTSNPFARLLPAPLEGRDLNPLLQDPGLVIHPPLLYAGYVGFAVPFAFAIAALLDGQVDARWLRWTRPWTNVAWGFLTIGIALGSWWAYYELGWGGWWFWDPVENASFMPWLAGAALLHSQAVTEKRGSFGAWTLLLAIAAFSLSLLGTFLVRSGVLTSVHSFAADPTRGLFILVFLSLLCGGALLLYALRGGRVAASADEARQRFAPASRETLLLANNLLLTCACAMVLLGTLYPLLADALDLGKLSVGPPYFGTLFIVLMAPLVALLPFGPLTRWQREQASRPLALLAPWAGLALLAGAIGFFLAPQGAWKTAAGVAAATWVLLGTARFVWSRRQLKGSRFTAEMLGMTLAHTGIAVFLAGALLVEALEQQREVALAPGQHLDLGRYRFELQGLDERKGPNYVAERAHVQVLRDDRPLALLHPEKRLYASGGQNMTEAGIHPGLFGDVYVALGEPLGGNAWAMRVHVKPFVRWIWLGAALMALGGFVTAADRRFRRSPETP
;
A
#
# COMPACT_ATOMS: atom_id res chain seq x y z
N MET A 1 -26.83 19.13 -17.40
CA MET A 1 -27.86 18.46 -16.57
C MET A 1 -27.33 17.21 -15.88
N LEU A 2 -26.53 16.33 -16.52
CA LEU A 2 -25.95 15.18 -15.83
C LEU A 2 -25.02 15.58 -14.67
N PRO A 3 -24.09 16.56 -14.80
CA PRO A 3 -23.23 16.96 -13.70
C PRO A 3 -23.99 17.51 -12.49
N GLU A 4 -25.11 18.20 -12.71
CA GLU A 4 -26.01 18.68 -11.65
C GLU A 4 -26.68 17.52 -10.90
N LEU A 5 -27.02 16.41 -11.58
CA LEU A 5 -27.47 15.19 -10.92
C LEU A 5 -26.35 14.52 -10.11
N GLY A 6 -25.12 14.54 -10.63
CA GLY A 6 -23.94 14.08 -9.90
C GLY A 6 -23.75 14.84 -8.59
N GLN A 7 -23.87 16.17 -8.63
CA GLN A 7 -23.86 17.03 -7.45
C GLN A 7 -24.99 16.68 -6.47
N LEU A 8 -26.22 16.50 -6.97
CA LEU A 8 -27.37 16.12 -6.14
C LEU A 8 -27.14 14.77 -5.47
N PHE A 9 -26.57 13.78 -6.16
CA PHE A 9 -26.23 12.49 -5.57
C PHE A 9 -25.21 12.61 -4.45
N LEU A 10 -24.20 13.48 -4.57
CA LEU A 10 -23.25 13.74 -3.47
C LEU A 10 -23.92 14.40 -2.26
N ILE A 11 -24.84 15.34 -2.48
CA ILE A 11 -25.62 15.99 -1.41
C ILE A 11 -26.48 14.94 -0.69
N LEU A 12 -27.23 14.12 -1.44
CA LEU A 12 -28.05 13.06 -0.87
C LEU A 12 -27.20 12.00 -0.17
N ALA A 13 -26.00 11.69 -0.68
CA ALA A 13 -25.07 10.77 -0.04
C ALA A 13 -24.60 11.34 1.31
N LEU A 14 -24.29 12.64 1.39
CA LEU A 14 -23.91 13.30 2.64
C LEU A 14 -25.04 13.23 3.66
N LEU A 15 -26.27 13.59 3.28
CA LEU A 15 -27.43 13.50 4.16
C LEU A 15 -27.67 12.07 4.65
N THR A 16 -27.55 11.09 3.74
CA THR A 16 -27.66 9.66 4.08
C THR A 16 -26.55 9.24 5.04
N ALA A 17 -25.31 9.68 4.83
CA ALA A 17 -24.18 9.38 5.70
C ALA A 17 -24.36 9.97 7.10
N VAL A 18 -24.89 11.19 7.22
CA VAL A 18 -25.23 11.81 8.52
C VAL A 18 -26.28 10.98 9.26
N LEU A 19 -27.36 10.56 8.59
CA LEU A 19 -28.38 9.69 9.18
C LEU A 19 -27.82 8.31 9.55
N GLN A 20 -26.97 7.74 8.69
CA GLN A 20 -26.30 6.46 8.89
C GLN A 20 -25.29 6.51 10.06
N ALA A 21 -24.69 7.66 10.34
CA ALA A 21 -23.83 7.85 11.50
C ALA A 21 -24.68 8.04 12.77
N ALA A 22 -25.58 9.04 12.76
CA ALA A 22 -26.28 9.49 13.95
C ALA A 22 -27.27 8.45 14.51
N LEU A 23 -28.16 7.91 13.67
CA LEU A 23 -29.24 7.04 14.15
C LEU A 23 -28.72 5.69 14.68
N PRO A 24 -27.85 4.94 13.97
CA PRO A 24 -27.32 3.68 14.48
C PRO A 24 -26.48 3.85 15.76
N LEU A 25 -25.63 4.88 15.84
CA LEU A 25 -24.82 5.14 17.03
C LEU A 25 -25.69 5.50 18.24
N ALA A 26 -26.64 6.42 18.07
CA ALA A 26 -27.57 6.79 19.13
C ALA A 26 -28.50 5.64 19.52
N GLY A 27 -28.96 4.85 18.55
CA GLY A 27 -29.77 3.65 18.77
C GLY A 27 -29.03 2.60 19.58
N ALA A 28 -27.76 2.33 19.25
CA ALA A 28 -26.93 1.40 20.01
C ALA A 28 -26.58 1.90 21.42
N GLN A 29 -26.56 3.22 21.65
CA GLN A 29 -26.37 3.79 22.99
C GLN A 29 -27.65 3.73 23.84
N ARG A 30 -28.82 3.85 23.20
CA ARG A 30 -30.14 3.85 23.86
C ARG A 30 -30.81 2.48 23.94
N GLY A 31 -30.28 1.48 23.23
CA GLY A 31 -30.93 0.17 23.08
C GLY A 31 -32.13 0.16 22.14
N ASP A 32 -32.26 1.16 21.26
CA ASP A 32 -33.38 1.28 20.32
C ASP A 32 -33.11 0.48 19.02
N ALA A 33 -33.84 -0.63 18.87
CA ALA A 33 -33.73 -1.52 17.71
C ALA A 33 -34.13 -0.86 16.38
N ARG A 34 -35.06 0.10 16.40
CA ARG A 34 -35.54 0.77 15.18
C ARG A 34 -34.44 1.67 14.62
N TRP A 35 -33.76 2.42 15.50
CA TRP A 35 -32.68 3.32 15.14
C TRP A 35 -31.44 2.55 14.66
N MET A 36 -31.12 1.43 15.33
CA MET A 36 -30.08 0.51 14.86
C MET A 36 -30.41 -0.12 13.49
N GLY A 37 -31.69 -0.37 13.22
CA GLY A 37 -32.18 -0.93 11.95
C GLY A 37 -31.86 -0.08 10.71
N VAL A 38 -31.61 1.23 10.88
CA VAL A 38 -31.25 2.16 9.79
C VAL A 38 -29.87 1.85 9.19
N ALA A 39 -28.97 1.23 9.95
CA ALA A 39 -27.57 1.07 9.58
C ALA A 39 -27.38 0.43 8.18
N ARG A 40 -28.00 -0.73 7.94
CA ARG A 40 -27.78 -1.48 6.69
C ARG A 40 -28.47 -0.84 5.47
N PRO A 41 -29.75 -0.45 5.51
CA PRO A 41 -30.39 0.22 4.38
C PRO A 41 -29.67 1.52 4.00
N ALA A 42 -29.27 2.34 4.98
CA ALA A 42 -28.56 3.58 4.72
C ALA A 42 -27.16 3.33 4.10
N ALA A 43 -26.45 2.28 4.51
CA ALA A 43 -25.18 1.89 3.88
C ALA A 43 -25.33 1.55 2.39
N PHE A 44 -26.36 0.81 2.00
CA PHE A 44 -26.63 0.50 0.59
C PHE A 44 -27.12 1.72 -0.20
N ALA A 45 -27.95 2.57 0.40
CA ALA A 45 -28.39 3.82 -0.21
C ALA A 45 -27.20 4.75 -0.48
N GLN A 46 -26.30 4.92 0.50
CA GLN A 46 -25.08 5.71 0.35
C GLN A 46 -24.20 5.15 -0.78
N LEU A 47 -23.98 3.83 -0.83
CA LEU A 47 -23.23 3.19 -1.91
C LEU A 47 -23.85 3.45 -3.28
N ALA A 48 -25.17 3.32 -3.42
CA ALA A 48 -25.85 3.59 -4.69
C ALA A 48 -25.69 5.05 -5.13
N LEU A 49 -25.82 6.01 -4.19
CA LEU A 49 -25.67 7.44 -4.48
C LEU A 49 -24.24 7.80 -4.89
N VAL A 50 -23.23 7.33 -4.14
CA VAL A 50 -21.81 7.60 -4.46
C VAL A 50 -21.41 6.92 -5.78
N ALA A 51 -21.85 5.68 -6.01
CA ALA A 51 -21.60 4.98 -7.27
C ALA A 51 -22.28 5.68 -8.45
N GLY A 52 -23.50 6.19 -8.27
CA GLY A 52 -24.18 7.03 -9.26
C GLY A 52 -23.41 8.29 -9.59
N ALA A 53 -22.89 9.00 -8.59
CA ALA A 53 -22.07 10.20 -8.80
C ALA A 53 -20.79 9.85 -9.55
N PHE A 54 -20.08 8.79 -9.15
CA PHE A 54 -18.87 8.33 -9.83
C PHE A 54 -19.13 7.94 -11.30
N ALA A 55 -20.25 7.27 -11.59
CA ALA A 55 -20.64 6.90 -12.95
C ALA A 55 -20.94 8.15 -13.81
N ILE A 56 -21.61 9.16 -13.25
CA ILE A 56 -21.88 10.43 -13.93
C ILE A 56 -20.56 11.17 -14.24
N LEU A 57 -19.63 11.23 -13.28
CA LEU A 57 -18.33 11.85 -13.51
C LEU A 57 -17.54 11.10 -14.59
N THR A 58 -17.55 9.78 -14.54
CA THR A 58 -16.93 8.94 -15.56
C THR A 58 -17.51 9.22 -16.94
N HIS A 59 -18.83 9.32 -17.04
CA HIS A 59 -19.50 9.71 -18.28
C HIS A 59 -19.01 11.07 -18.77
N ALA A 60 -18.91 12.08 -17.90
CA ALA A 60 -18.44 13.42 -18.27
C ALA A 60 -17.01 13.40 -18.86
N PHE A 61 -16.07 12.62 -18.31
CA PHE A 61 -14.74 12.44 -18.89
C PHE A 61 -14.78 11.69 -20.25
N VAL A 62 -15.56 10.61 -20.32
CA VAL A 62 -15.71 9.77 -21.52
C VAL A 62 -16.45 10.48 -22.65
N THR A 63 -17.26 11.51 -22.37
CA THR A 63 -17.87 12.38 -23.37
C THR A 63 -17.15 13.72 -23.53
N GLN A 64 -16.11 14.00 -22.73
CA GLN A 64 -15.37 15.28 -22.75
C GLN A 64 -16.31 16.48 -22.54
N ASP A 65 -17.16 16.40 -21.52
CA ASP A 65 -17.98 17.54 -21.11
C ASP A 65 -17.10 18.61 -20.44
N PHE A 66 -16.48 19.46 -21.25
CA PHE A 66 -15.62 20.55 -20.79
C PHE A 66 -16.36 21.66 -20.03
N SER A 67 -17.70 21.59 -19.94
CA SER A 67 -18.44 22.47 -19.04
C SER A 67 -18.28 22.09 -17.56
N VAL A 68 -17.65 20.95 -17.26
CA VAL A 68 -17.21 20.55 -15.91
C VAL A 68 -15.74 20.92 -15.74
N ALA A 69 -15.43 21.75 -14.74
CA ALA A 69 -14.08 22.27 -14.49
C ALA A 69 -13.05 21.13 -14.36
N TYR A 70 -13.40 20.09 -13.61
CA TYR A 70 -12.51 18.96 -13.39
C TYR A 70 -12.15 18.21 -14.70
N VAL A 71 -13.12 18.08 -15.61
CA VAL A 71 -12.90 17.46 -16.94
C VAL A 71 -12.05 18.37 -17.82
N ALA A 72 -12.37 19.66 -17.85
CA ALA A 72 -11.65 20.66 -18.65
C ALA A 72 -10.18 20.81 -18.21
N GLU A 73 -9.87 20.59 -16.94
CA GLU A 73 -8.50 20.72 -16.43
C GLU A 73 -7.64 19.47 -16.62
N ASN A 74 -8.25 18.30 -16.86
CA ASN A 74 -7.55 17.00 -16.82
C ASN A 74 -7.85 16.10 -18.04
N SER A 75 -8.39 16.65 -19.12
CA SER A 75 -8.72 15.90 -20.34
C SER A 75 -8.83 16.84 -21.54
N ASN A 76 -8.50 16.33 -22.72
CA ASN A 76 -8.64 17.03 -24.01
C ASN A 76 -9.10 16.05 -25.09
N SER A 77 -9.52 16.57 -26.25
CA SER A 77 -10.04 15.79 -27.39
C SER A 77 -9.12 14.69 -27.90
N LEU A 78 -7.79 14.85 -27.79
CA LEU A 78 -6.79 13.88 -28.24
C LEU A 78 -6.52 12.76 -27.22
N LEU A 79 -6.95 12.92 -25.96
CA LEU A 79 -6.67 11.95 -24.89
C LEU A 79 -7.30 10.58 -25.21
N PRO A 80 -6.50 9.49 -25.26
CA PRO A 80 -7.00 8.15 -25.51
C PRO A 80 -8.10 7.72 -24.54
N LEU A 81 -9.06 6.92 -25.01
CA LEU A 81 -10.25 6.53 -24.24
C LEU A 81 -9.92 5.89 -22.88
N VAL A 82 -8.92 5.01 -22.83
CA VAL A 82 -8.48 4.38 -21.57
C VAL A 82 -8.06 5.42 -20.53
N TYR A 83 -7.38 6.49 -20.95
CA TYR A 83 -6.94 7.56 -20.08
C TYR A 83 -8.04 8.56 -19.75
N ARG A 84 -9.08 8.66 -20.58
CA ARG A 84 -10.31 9.36 -20.19
C ARG A 84 -11.01 8.66 -19.01
N TYR A 85 -11.02 7.33 -18.97
CA TYR A 85 -11.53 6.60 -17.80
C TYR A 85 -10.66 6.82 -16.56
N SER A 86 -9.34 6.69 -16.67
CA SER A 86 -8.48 6.83 -15.50
C SER A 86 -8.27 8.28 -15.05
N ALA A 87 -8.48 9.26 -15.93
CA ALA A 87 -8.49 10.68 -15.57
C ALA A 87 -9.54 11.01 -14.50
N VAL A 88 -10.60 10.19 -14.39
CA VAL A 88 -11.61 10.28 -13.31
C VAL A 88 -10.98 10.22 -11.92
N TRP A 89 -9.80 9.63 -11.74
CA TRP A 89 -9.05 9.64 -10.48
C TRP A 89 -7.62 10.17 -10.63
N GLY A 90 -7.31 10.82 -11.76
CA GLY A 90 -5.98 11.35 -12.07
C GLY A 90 -5.60 12.60 -11.26
N ALA A 91 -6.58 13.22 -10.60
CA ALA A 91 -6.39 14.43 -9.80
C ALA A 91 -7.25 14.40 -8.53
N HIS A 92 -7.27 15.51 -7.79
CA HIS A 92 -7.69 15.50 -6.38
C HIS A 92 -9.18 15.15 -6.18
N GLU A 93 -10.09 15.87 -6.86
CA GLU A 93 -11.55 15.72 -6.79
C GLU A 93 -11.97 14.27 -7.03
N GLY A 94 -11.49 13.75 -8.16
CA GLY A 94 -11.80 12.43 -8.65
C GLY A 94 -11.22 11.31 -7.78
N SER A 95 -9.96 11.46 -7.36
CA SER A 95 -9.32 10.49 -6.47
C SER A 95 -10.03 10.37 -5.11
N LEU A 96 -10.56 11.47 -4.58
CA LEU A 96 -11.31 11.48 -3.33
C LEU A 96 -12.72 10.94 -3.51
N LEU A 97 -13.33 11.14 -4.68
CA LEU A 97 -14.58 10.47 -5.03
C LEU A 97 -14.37 8.94 -5.14
N LEU A 98 -13.27 8.49 -5.76
CA LEU A 98 -12.88 7.08 -5.79
C LEU A 98 -12.64 6.53 -4.38
N TRP A 99 -11.92 7.28 -3.54
CA TRP A 99 -11.69 6.93 -2.13
C TRP A 99 -13.03 6.73 -1.39
N THR A 100 -13.96 7.67 -1.58
CA THR A 100 -15.31 7.62 -0.96
C THR A 100 -16.14 6.46 -1.50
N LEU A 101 -16.06 6.18 -2.79
CA LEU A 101 -16.69 5.01 -3.41
C LEU A 101 -16.15 3.71 -2.80
N ILE A 102 -14.84 3.59 -2.62
CA ILE A 102 -14.22 2.42 -2.00
C ILE A 102 -14.64 2.30 -0.53
N LEU A 103 -14.77 3.40 0.22
CA LEU A 103 -15.31 3.37 1.58
C LEU A 103 -16.77 2.88 1.59
N ALA A 104 -17.59 3.36 0.66
CA ALA A 104 -18.97 2.92 0.53
C ALA A 104 -19.06 1.43 0.14
N LEU A 105 -18.16 0.93 -0.69
CA LEU A 105 -18.04 -0.49 -1.04
C LEU A 105 -17.68 -1.34 0.18
N TRP A 106 -16.68 -0.92 0.97
CA TRP A 106 -16.32 -1.58 2.22
C TRP A 106 -17.49 -1.57 3.22
N THR A 107 -18.19 -0.44 3.35
CA THR A 107 -19.35 -0.31 4.23
C THR A 107 -20.51 -1.19 3.79
N GLY A 108 -20.80 -1.24 2.49
CA GLY A 108 -21.80 -2.14 1.90
C GLY A 108 -21.43 -3.62 2.07
N ALA A 109 -20.15 -3.97 1.91
CA ALA A 109 -19.66 -5.32 2.18
C ALA A 109 -19.83 -5.69 3.67
N VAL A 110 -19.50 -4.80 4.60
CA VAL A 110 -19.75 -5.00 6.03
C VAL A 110 -21.24 -5.17 6.29
N ALA A 111 -22.11 -4.34 5.72
CA ALA A 111 -23.57 -4.45 5.86
C ALA A 111 -24.10 -5.81 5.35
N LEU A 112 -23.53 -6.34 4.27
CA LEU A 112 -23.90 -7.63 3.68
C LEU A 112 -23.45 -8.82 4.53
N TYR A 113 -22.19 -8.83 4.98
CA TYR A 113 -21.59 -9.99 5.65
C TYR A 113 -21.74 -10.00 7.19
N SER A 114 -22.18 -8.89 7.80
CA SER A 114 -22.36 -8.75 9.25
C SER A 114 -23.73 -9.24 9.78
N ARG A 115 -24.54 -9.93 8.98
CA ARG A 115 -25.91 -10.36 9.36
C ARG A 115 -26.00 -11.20 10.64
N ARG A 116 -24.92 -11.89 10.98
CA ARG A 116 -24.84 -12.79 12.14
C ARG A 116 -24.25 -12.14 13.40
N LEU A 117 -23.82 -10.88 13.32
CA LEU A 117 -23.31 -10.15 14.48
C LEU A 117 -24.48 -9.50 15.24
N PRO A 118 -24.33 -9.27 16.56
CA PRO A 118 -25.35 -8.57 17.34
C PRO A 118 -25.63 -7.17 16.78
N ALA A 119 -26.90 -6.74 16.84
CA ALA A 119 -27.35 -5.50 16.20
C ALA A 119 -26.58 -4.26 16.67
N GLN A 120 -26.23 -4.20 17.97
CA GLN A 120 -25.47 -3.09 18.56
C GLN A 120 -24.08 -2.93 17.92
N VAL A 121 -23.39 -4.05 17.66
CA VAL A 121 -22.06 -4.07 17.02
C VAL A 121 -22.16 -3.54 15.61
N VAL A 122 -23.11 -4.08 14.85
CA VAL A 122 -23.31 -3.70 13.44
C VAL A 122 -23.67 -2.23 13.34
N ALA A 123 -24.55 -1.75 14.21
CA ALA A 123 -24.94 -0.35 14.27
C ALA A 123 -23.75 0.56 14.58
N ARG A 124 -22.90 0.19 15.54
CA ARG A 124 -21.69 0.97 15.89
C ARG A 124 -20.66 0.96 14.77
N VAL A 125 -20.36 -0.20 14.19
CA VAL A 125 -19.37 -0.33 13.10
C VAL A 125 -19.81 0.46 11.87
N ILE A 126 -21.05 0.26 11.40
CA ILE A 126 -21.56 0.95 10.21
C ILE A 126 -21.71 2.46 10.48
N GLY A 127 -22.10 2.84 11.69
CA GLY A 127 -22.19 4.23 12.11
C GLY A 127 -20.81 4.93 12.16
N THR A 128 -19.78 4.23 12.65
CA THR A 128 -18.40 4.75 12.61
C THR A 128 -17.88 4.88 11.18
N LEU A 129 -18.11 3.90 10.30
CA LEU A 129 -17.75 4.02 8.87
C LEU A 129 -18.48 5.19 8.21
N ALA A 130 -19.75 5.42 8.58
CA ALA A 130 -20.52 6.56 8.10
C ALA A 130 -19.94 7.90 8.58
N LEU A 131 -19.44 7.99 9.82
CA LEU A 131 -18.78 9.20 10.33
C LEU A 131 -17.55 9.57 9.50
N VAL A 132 -16.76 8.55 9.08
CA VAL A 132 -15.66 8.76 8.14
C VAL A 132 -16.19 9.28 6.80
N SER A 133 -17.25 8.66 6.27
CA SER A 133 -17.85 9.05 4.99
C SER A 133 -18.41 10.48 5.01
N VAL A 134 -19.01 10.93 6.11
CA VAL A 134 -19.47 12.31 6.29
C VAL A 134 -18.32 13.29 6.06
N GLY A 135 -17.13 13.02 6.60
CA GLY A 135 -15.97 13.90 6.41
C GLY A 135 -15.52 14.01 4.95
N PHE A 136 -15.42 12.88 4.24
CA PHE A 136 -15.01 12.87 2.83
C PHE A 136 -16.09 13.45 1.90
N LEU A 137 -17.37 13.17 2.15
CA LEU A 137 -18.48 13.75 1.38
C LEU A 137 -18.59 15.26 1.62
N ALA A 138 -18.39 15.72 2.85
CA ALA A 138 -18.31 17.15 3.16
C ALA A 138 -17.11 17.79 2.44
N PHE A 139 -15.95 17.13 2.43
CA PHE A 139 -14.78 17.62 1.71
C PHE A 139 -15.05 17.78 0.20
N LEU A 140 -15.65 16.76 -0.42
CA LEU A 140 -16.02 16.80 -1.84
C LEU A 140 -16.99 17.95 -2.13
N LEU A 141 -18.00 18.17 -1.28
CA LEU A 141 -19.02 19.19 -1.53
C LEU A 141 -18.53 20.61 -1.31
N PHE A 142 -17.71 20.83 -0.28
CA PHE A 142 -17.33 22.19 0.15
C PHE A 142 -15.96 22.65 -0.32
N THR A 143 -15.04 21.73 -0.64
CA THR A 143 -13.65 22.08 -0.90
C THR A 143 -13.14 21.53 -2.23
N SER A 144 -13.54 20.32 -2.63
CA SER A 144 -13.07 19.70 -3.88
C SER A 144 -14.22 19.08 -4.68
N ASN A 145 -15.03 19.96 -5.27
CA ASN A 145 -16.24 19.56 -5.97
C ASN A 145 -15.92 19.03 -7.39
N PRO A 146 -16.13 17.73 -7.67
CA PRO A 146 -15.88 17.14 -8.99
C PRO A 146 -16.85 17.62 -10.09
N PHE A 147 -17.97 18.25 -9.73
CA PHE A 147 -19.02 18.71 -10.64
C PHE A 147 -19.08 20.24 -10.76
N ALA A 148 -18.04 20.95 -10.30
CA ALA A 148 -17.93 22.39 -10.48
C ALA A 148 -18.08 22.77 -11.98
N ARG A 149 -18.91 23.77 -12.27
CA ARG A 149 -19.27 24.15 -13.64
C ARG A 149 -18.43 25.33 -14.13
N LEU A 150 -18.07 25.31 -15.41
CA LEU A 150 -17.48 26.45 -16.12
C LEU A 150 -18.52 27.10 -17.02
N LEU A 151 -18.74 28.40 -16.85
CA LEU A 151 -19.67 29.20 -17.65
C LEU A 151 -18.96 30.51 -18.07
N PRO A 152 -18.63 30.68 -19.36
CA PRO A 152 -18.82 29.75 -20.48
C PRO A 152 -17.89 28.52 -20.41
N ALA A 153 -18.32 27.41 -21.02
CA ALA A 153 -17.49 26.22 -21.14
C ALA A 153 -16.37 26.46 -22.18
N PRO A 154 -15.12 26.07 -21.90
CA PRO A 154 -14.06 26.11 -22.89
C PRO A 154 -14.33 25.14 -24.05
N LEU A 155 -13.86 25.49 -25.25
CA LEU A 155 -13.99 24.66 -26.44
C LEU A 155 -13.10 23.42 -26.40
N GLU A 156 -12.00 23.48 -25.66
CA GLU A 156 -11.03 22.42 -25.52
C GLU A 156 -10.49 22.41 -24.08
N GLY A 157 -10.18 21.23 -23.57
CA GLY A 157 -9.59 21.05 -22.24
C GLY A 157 -8.06 21.01 -22.25
N ARG A 158 -7.48 20.91 -21.06
CA ARG A 158 -6.04 20.77 -20.81
C ARG A 158 -5.63 19.29 -20.91
N ASP A 159 -4.37 18.98 -20.61
CA ASP A 159 -3.92 17.58 -20.61
C ASP A 159 -4.00 16.93 -19.24
N LEU A 160 -4.26 15.63 -19.22
CA LEU A 160 -3.89 14.81 -18.08
C LEU A 160 -2.37 14.81 -18.01
N ASN A 161 -1.80 14.96 -16.80
CA ASN A 161 -0.35 14.90 -16.61
C ASN A 161 0.20 13.67 -17.36
N PRO A 162 1.15 13.84 -18.30
CA PRO A 162 1.66 12.76 -19.13
C PRO A 162 2.18 11.54 -18.37
N LEU A 163 2.78 11.72 -17.19
CA LEU A 163 3.21 10.60 -16.33
C LEU A 163 2.05 9.70 -15.91
N LEU A 164 0.82 10.23 -15.93
CA LEU A 164 -0.39 9.51 -15.56
C LEU A 164 -1.08 8.86 -16.77
N GLN A 165 -0.59 9.10 -17.99
CA GLN A 165 -1.06 8.45 -19.21
C GLN A 165 -0.39 7.09 -19.40
N ASP A 166 -0.45 6.26 -18.36
CA ASP A 166 0.19 4.96 -18.28
C ASP A 166 -0.75 3.90 -17.63
N PRO A 167 -0.69 2.60 -18.01
CA PRO A 167 -1.50 1.55 -17.38
C PRO A 167 -1.34 1.47 -15.86
N GLY A 168 -0.22 1.92 -15.30
CA GLY A 168 0.03 2.09 -13.87
C GLY A 168 -1.08 2.90 -13.19
N LEU A 169 -1.45 4.07 -13.73
CA LEU A 169 -2.55 4.89 -13.21
C LEU A 169 -3.88 4.11 -13.19
N VAL A 170 -4.12 3.25 -14.18
CA VAL A 170 -5.39 2.53 -14.30
C VAL A 170 -5.58 1.54 -13.16
N ILE A 171 -4.49 0.88 -12.73
CA ILE A 171 -4.56 -0.29 -11.84
C ILE A 171 -4.11 0.05 -10.41
N HIS A 172 -3.05 0.85 -10.26
CA HIS A 172 -2.41 1.07 -8.97
C HIS A 172 -3.30 1.82 -7.96
N PRO A 173 -3.85 3.03 -8.24
CA PRO A 173 -4.64 3.79 -7.27
C PRO A 173 -5.88 3.04 -6.74
N PRO A 174 -6.71 2.36 -7.57
CA PRO A 174 -7.83 1.58 -7.05
C PRO A 174 -7.40 0.48 -6.06
N LEU A 175 -6.31 -0.23 -6.32
CA LEU A 175 -5.81 -1.28 -5.42
C LEU A 175 -5.18 -0.70 -4.16
N LEU A 176 -4.43 0.39 -4.28
CA LEU A 176 -3.87 1.11 -3.14
C LEU A 176 -4.98 1.62 -2.20
N TYR A 177 -6.03 2.22 -2.76
CA TYR A 177 -7.19 2.67 -1.98
C TYR A 177 -8.02 1.51 -1.42
N ALA A 178 -8.17 0.40 -2.14
CA ALA A 178 -8.81 -0.80 -1.58
C ALA A 178 -8.11 -1.26 -0.29
N GLY A 179 -6.78 -1.13 -0.21
CA GLY A 179 -6.00 -1.38 0.99
C GLY A 179 -6.10 -0.30 2.06
N TYR A 180 -5.76 0.95 1.72
CA TYR A 180 -5.81 2.10 2.64
C TYR A 180 -7.17 2.24 3.32
N VAL A 181 -8.24 2.28 2.53
CA VAL A 181 -9.61 2.45 3.01
C VAL A 181 -10.09 1.17 3.71
N GLY A 182 -9.58 0.00 3.32
CA GLY A 182 -9.92 -1.27 3.94
C GLY A 182 -9.60 -1.32 5.44
N PHE A 183 -8.56 -0.62 5.89
CA PHE A 183 -8.26 -0.49 7.32
C PHE A 183 -9.33 0.29 8.12
N ALA A 184 -10.23 1.02 7.46
CA ALA A 184 -11.39 1.65 8.13
C ALA A 184 -12.29 0.60 8.80
N VAL A 185 -12.34 -0.63 8.27
CA VAL A 185 -13.15 -1.71 8.85
C VAL A 185 -12.61 -2.15 10.22
N PRO A 186 -11.36 -2.65 10.36
CA PRO A 186 -10.84 -2.99 11.69
C PRO A 186 -10.80 -1.77 12.64
N PHE A 187 -10.58 -0.55 12.13
CA PHE A 187 -10.76 0.69 12.89
C PHE A 187 -12.17 0.82 13.47
N ALA A 188 -13.22 0.69 12.64
CA ALA A 188 -14.61 0.83 13.07
C ALA A 188 -14.99 -0.24 14.11
N PHE A 189 -14.47 -1.46 13.98
CA PHE A 189 -14.62 -2.48 15.03
C PHE A 189 -13.90 -2.11 16.32
N ALA A 190 -12.72 -1.49 16.25
CA ALA A 190 -12.01 -1.04 17.44
C ALA A 190 -12.78 0.07 18.16
N ILE A 191 -13.34 1.03 17.42
CA ILE A 191 -14.21 2.07 17.99
C ILE A 191 -15.47 1.46 18.61
N ALA A 192 -16.13 0.52 17.92
CA ALA A 192 -17.31 -0.16 18.45
C ALA A 192 -17.01 -0.87 19.78
N ALA A 193 -15.88 -1.58 19.88
CA ALA A 193 -15.44 -2.26 21.10
C ALA A 193 -15.13 -1.28 22.24
N LEU A 194 -14.49 -0.15 21.95
CA LEU A 194 -14.21 0.89 22.96
C LEU A 194 -15.49 1.57 23.47
N LEU A 195 -16.47 1.78 22.59
CA LEU A 195 -17.78 2.29 22.97
C LEU A 195 -18.56 1.26 23.81
N ASP A 196 -18.45 -0.04 23.50
CA ASP A 196 -19.14 -1.11 24.25
C ASP A 196 -18.47 -1.34 25.62
N GLY A 197 -17.16 -1.06 25.73
CA GLY A 197 -16.38 -1.26 26.93
C GLY A 197 -16.01 -2.72 27.20
N GLN A 198 -16.38 -3.64 26.30
CA GLN A 198 -16.03 -5.06 26.35
C GLN A 198 -15.31 -5.44 25.05
N VAL A 199 -14.19 -6.15 25.18
CA VAL A 199 -13.53 -6.81 24.05
C VAL A 199 -13.78 -8.30 24.14
N ASP A 200 -14.64 -8.78 23.26
CA ASP A 200 -14.91 -10.20 23.14
C ASP A 200 -14.07 -10.77 21.98
N ALA A 201 -13.23 -11.77 22.31
CA ALA A 201 -12.36 -12.46 21.36
C ALA A 201 -13.12 -13.01 20.13
N ARG A 202 -14.43 -13.26 20.25
CA ARG A 202 -15.31 -13.70 19.14
C ARG A 202 -15.41 -12.66 18.02
N TRP A 203 -15.23 -11.39 18.33
CA TRP A 203 -15.46 -10.25 17.43
C TRP A 203 -14.15 -9.88 16.73
N LEU A 204 -13.03 -9.98 17.45
CA LEU A 204 -11.68 -9.95 16.90
C LEU A 204 -11.47 -11.01 15.82
N ARG A 205 -12.06 -12.20 15.98
CA ARG A 205 -12.02 -13.23 14.93
C ARG A 205 -12.71 -12.80 13.65
N TRP A 206 -13.78 -12.01 13.74
CA TRP A 206 -14.52 -11.50 12.57
C TRP A 206 -13.75 -10.41 11.84
N THR A 207 -12.88 -9.65 12.51
CA THR A 207 -12.08 -8.58 11.88
C THR A 207 -10.87 -9.09 11.11
N ARG A 208 -10.34 -10.28 11.44
CA ARG A 208 -9.13 -10.83 10.77
C ARG A 208 -9.22 -10.92 9.25
N PRO A 209 -10.30 -11.43 8.62
CA PRO A 209 -10.41 -11.43 7.16
C PRO A 209 -10.33 -10.04 6.56
N TRP A 210 -10.97 -9.04 7.18
CA TRP A 210 -10.96 -7.66 6.69
C TRP A 210 -9.56 -7.06 6.76
N THR A 211 -8.86 -7.24 7.89
CA THR A 211 -7.47 -6.79 8.02
C THR A 211 -6.56 -7.46 7.00
N ASN A 212 -6.70 -8.77 6.76
CA ASN A 212 -5.88 -9.50 5.79
C ASN A 212 -6.15 -9.06 4.35
N VAL A 213 -7.41 -8.83 3.98
CA VAL A 213 -7.77 -8.35 2.63
C VAL A 213 -7.27 -6.92 2.43
N ALA A 214 -7.43 -6.03 3.41
CA ALA A 214 -6.91 -4.66 3.37
C ALA A 214 -5.38 -4.65 3.23
N TRP A 215 -4.68 -5.43 4.07
CA TRP A 215 -3.22 -5.54 3.99
C TRP A 215 -2.74 -6.17 2.67
N GLY A 216 -3.46 -7.17 2.15
CA GLY A 216 -3.17 -7.79 0.85
C GLY A 216 -3.30 -6.81 -0.31
N PHE A 217 -4.40 -6.04 -0.38
CA PHE A 217 -4.56 -4.99 -1.39
C PHE A 217 -3.52 -3.88 -1.24
N LEU A 218 -3.22 -3.44 -0.02
CA LEU A 218 -2.18 -2.44 0.23
C LEU A 218 -0.81 -2.95 -0.25
N THR A 219 -0.48 -4.21 0.00
CA THR A 219 0.77 -4.84 -0.47
C THR A 219 0.86 -4.81 -2.00
N ILE A 220 -0.23 -5.14 -2.70
CA ILE A 220 -0.27 -5.07 -4.18
C ILE A 220 -0.18 -3.62 -4.65
N GLY A 221 -0.91 -2.70 -4.03
CA GLY A 221 -0.85 -1.28 -4.34
C GLY A 221 0.58 -0.75 -4.26
N ILE A 222 1.27 -0.97 -3.14
CA ILE A 222 2.66 -0.55 -2.95
C ILE A 222 3.59 -1.21 -3.98
N ALA A 223 3.44 -2.51 -4.22
CA ALA A 223 4.28 -3.23 -5.19
C ALA A 223 4.10 -2.71 -6.62
N LEU A 224 2.85 -2.45 -7.04
CA LEU A 224 2.56 -1.86 -8.35
C LEU A 224 3.06 -0.43 -8.47
N GLY A 225 2.99 0.37 -7.40
CA GLY A 225 3.54 1.73 -7.37
C GLY A 225 5.06 1.71 -7.55
N SER A 226 5.75 0.83 -6.82
CA SER A 226 7.19 0.59 -6.97
C SER A 226 7.57 0.10 -8.37
N TRP A 227 6.78 -0.81 -8.95
CA TRP A 227 6.99 -1.30 -10.32
C TRP A 227 6.76 -0.22 -11.37
N TRP A 228 5.75 0.61 -11.20
CA TRP A 228 5.46 1.73 -12.09
C TRP A 228 6.56 2.79 -12.04
N ALA A 229 6.94 3.23 -10.83
CA ALA A 229 8.04 4.18 -10.63
C ALA A 229 9.37 3.69 -11.23
N TYR A 230 9.60 2.37 -11.18
CA TYR A 230 10.80 1.73 -11.73
C TYR A 230 11.01 1.99 -13.23
N TYR A 231 9.95 1.97 -14.04
CA TYR A 231 10.09 2.20 -15.48
C TYR A 231 9.75 3.63 -15.92
N GLU A 232 8.74 4.24 -15.31
CA GLU A 232 8.18 5.52 -15.78
C GLU A 232 9.10 6.71 -15.49
N LEU A 233 9.84 6.69 -14.37
CA LEU A 233 10.62 7.85 -13.95
C LEU A 233 11.99 7.96 -14.66
N GLY A 234 12.37 6.99 -15.51
CA GLY A 234 13.58 7.08 -16.34
C GLY A 234 14.94 6.94 -15.62
N TRP A 235 14.97 6.73 -14.30
CA TRP A 235 16.20 6.54 -13.50
C TRP A 235 16.38 5.10 -12.99
N GLY A 236 15.38 4.24 -13.18
CA GLY A 236 15.48 2.80 -12.93
C GLY A 236 15.43 2.37 -11.46
N GLY A 237 15.21 3.25 -10.48
CA GLY A 237 15.09 2.83 -9.07
C GLY A 237 13.69 2.36 -8.70
N TRP A 238 13.59 1.48 -7.70
CA TRP A 238 12.33 0.84 -7.29
C TRP A 238 11.74 1.37 -5.97
N TRP A 239 12.54 2.12 -5.19
CA TRP A 239 12.14 2.73 -3.92
C TRP A 239 13.08 3.88 -3.56
N PHE A 240 12.55 5.02 -3.12
CA PHE A 240 13.33 6.24 -2.83
C PHE A 240 13.13 6.81 -1.41
N TRP A 241 12.28 6.20 -0.58
CA TRP A 241 11.90 6.73 0.74
C TRP A 241 11.30 8.13 0.68
N ASP A 242 10.58 8.45 -0.39
CA ASP A 242 9.92 9.73 -0.55
C ASP A 242 8.64 9.80 0.32
N PRO A 243 8.08 11.00 0.59
CA PRO A 243 6.89 11.15 1.42
C PRO A 243 5.68 10.32 0.98
N VAL A 244 5.47 10.12 -0.33
CA VAL A 244 4.32 9.36 -0.86
C VAL A 244 4.51 7.86 -0.65
N GLU A 245 5.71 7.33 -0.93
CA GLU A 245 6.10 5.96 -0.58
C GLU A 245 5.96 5.72 0.93
N ASN A 246 6.53 6.60 1.75
CA ASN A 246 6.49 6.51 3.21
C ASN A 246 5.06 6.54 3.76
N ALA A 247 4.21 7.42 3.22
CA ALA A 247 2.80 7.51 3.57
C ALA A 247 2.07 6.17 3.40
N SER A 248 2.36 5.43 2.31
CA SER A 248 1.77 4.11 2.06
C SER A 248 2.38 3.00 2.93
N PHE A 249 3.65 3.13 3.27
CA PHE A 249 4.38 2.10 4.00
C PHE A 249 4.08 2.06 5.51
N MET A 250 3.85 3.22 6.13
CA MET A 250 3.48 3.31 7.55
C MET A 250 2.24 2.46 7.93
N PRO A 251 1.07 2.59 7.28
CA PRO A 251 -0.08 1.74 7.58
C PRO A 251 0.16 0.27 7.21
N TRP A 252 1.05 -0.03 6.25
CA TRP A 252 1.45 -1.41 5.96
C TRP A 252 2.19 -2.04 7.13
N LEU A 253 3.14 -1.32 7.75
CA LEU A 253 3.88 -1.77 8.95
C LEU A 253 2.94 -1.93 10.16
N ALA A 254 2.09 -0.95 10.41
CA ALA A 254 1.08 -1.02 11.47
C ALA A 254 0.07 -2.15 11.23
N GLY A 255 -0.34 -2.37 9.97
CA GLY A 255 -1.21 -3.46 9.55
C GLY A 255 -0.56 -4.84 9.71
N ALA A 256 0.73 -4.98 9.39
CA ALA A 256 1.48 -6.21 9.62
C ALA A 256 1.56 -6.53 11.12
N ALA A 257 1.83 -5.53 11.96
CA ALA A 257 1.78 -5.68 13.42
C ALA A 257 0.37 -6.08 13.88
N LEU A 258 -0.68 -5.44 13.35
CA LEU A 258 -2.07 -5.74 13.68
C LEU A 258 -2.44 -7.19 13.38
N LEU A 259 -2.04 -7.73 12.21
CA LEU A 259 -2.30 -9.13 11.83
C LEU A 259 -1.70 -10.12 12.84
N HIS A 260 -0.49 -9.85 13.32
CA HIS A 260 0.19 -10.68 14.31
C HIS A 260 -0.43 -10.51 15.70
N SER A 261 -0.76 -9.28 16.09
CA SER A 261 -1.44 -8.98 17.35
C SER A 261 -2.81 -9.67 17.43
N GLN A 262 -3.62 -9.59 16.37
CA GLN A 262 -4.91 -10.28 16.27
C GLN A 262 -4.77 -11.80 16.43
N ALA A 263 -3.68 -12.40 15.92
CA ALA A 263 -3.43 -13.83 16.10
C ALA A 263 -3.17 -14.20 17.56
N VAL A 264 -2.51 -13.33 18.34
CA VAL A 264 -2.31 -13.51 19.78
C VAL A 264 -3.63 -13.33 20.52
N THR A 265 -4.36 -12.26 20.24
CA THR A 265 -5.63 -11.98 20.92
C THR A 265 -6.68 -13.06 20.67
N GLU A 266 -6.78 -13.59 19.45
CA GLU A 266 -7.70 -14.69 19.16
C GLU A 266 -7.32 -15.98 19.90
N LYS A 267 -6.04 -16.37 19.91
CA LYS A 267 -5.61 -17.68 20.41
C LYS A 267 -5.39 -17.69 21.92
N ARG A 268 -5.06 -16.54 22.50
CA ARG A 268 -4.60 -16.39 23.88
C ARG A 268 -5.39 -15.35 24.67
N GLY A 269 -6.27 -14.56 24.06
CA GLY A 269 -6.98 -13.51 24.80
C GLY A 269 -6.07 -12.43 25.39
N SER A 270 -4.84 -12.29 24.87
CA SER A 270 -3.85 -11.27 25.29
C SER A 270 -3.65 -10.24 24.17
N PHE A 271 -3.09 -9.06 24.49
CA PHE A 271 -2.87 -7.94 23.57
C PHE A 271 -4.16 -7.30 23.04
N GLY A 272 -5.28 -7.38 23.77
CA GLY A 272 -6.55 -6.77 23.37
C GLY A 272 -6.40 -5.26 23.17
N ALA A 273 -5.91 -4.53 24.18
CA ALA A 273 -5.70 -3.09 24.08
C ALA A 273 -4.71 -2.71 22.97
N TRP A 274 -3.59 -3.43 22.87
CA TRP A 274 -2.59 -3.23 21.83
C TRP A 274 -3.15 -3.45 20.41
N THR A 275 -3.98 -4.49 20.24
CA THR A 275 -4.67 -4.78 18.97
C THR A 275 -5.63 -3.66 18.58
N LEU A 276 -6.36 -3.09 19.53
CA LEU A 276 -7.23 -1.93 19.28
C LEU A 276 -6.40 -0.71 18.87
N LEU A 277 -5.30 -0.43 19.58
CA LEU A 277 -4.42 0.69 19.26
C LEU A 277 -3.82 0.56 17.85
N LEU A 278 -3.36 -0.65 17.48
CA LEU A 278 -2.84 -0.92 16.14
C LEU A 278 -3.91 -0.76 15.05
N ALA A 279 -5.16 -1.15 15.32
CA ALA A 279 -6.26 -0.93 14.38
C ALA A 279 -6.58 0.56 14.19
N ILE A 280 -6.52 1.33 15.29
CA ILE A 280 -6.63 2.79 15.23
C ILE A 280 -5.47 3.39 14.45
N ALA A 281 -4.24 3.03 14.80
CA ALA A 281 -3.03 3.54 14.17
C ALA A 281 -2.99 3.25 12.66
N ALA A 282 -3.28 2.02 12.22
CA ALA A 282 -3.23 1.67 10.80
C ALA A 282 -4.17 2.54 9.95
N PHE A 283 -5.40 2.79 10.40
CA PHE A 283 -6.32 3.66 9.68
C PHE A 283 -5.97 5.15 9.84
N SER A 284 -5.54 5.59 11.02
CA SER A 284 -5.09 6.96 11.24
C SER A 284 -3.89 7.33 10.36
N LEU A 285 -2.93 6.41 10.19
CA LEU A 285 -1.78 6.57 9.28
C LEU A 285 -2.22 6.59 7.82
N SER A 286 -3.30 5.89 7.47
CA SER A 286 -3.91 5.94 6.14
C SER A 286 -4.48 7.33 5.82
N LEU A 287 -5.16 7.94 6.78
CA LEU A 287 -5.67 9.31 6.67
C LEU A 287 -4.55 10.35 6.70
N LEU A 288 -3.52 10.15 7.54
CA LEU A 288 -2.33 10.99 7.54
C LEU A 288 -1.64 10.95 6.18
N GLY A 289 -1.53 9.78 5.55
CA GLY A 289 -1.01 9.68 4.18
C GLY A 289 -1.81 10.52 3.18
N THR A 290 -3.14 10.55 3.31
CA THR A 290 -3.99 11.42 2.47
C THR A 290 -3.64 12.90 2.68
N PHE A 291 -3.42 13.33 3.93
CA PHE A 291 -2.95 14.68 4.24
C PHE A 291 -1.57 14.97 3.62
N LEU A 292 -0.59 14.10 3.84
CA LEU A 292 0.79 14.32 3.39
C LEU A 292 0.88 14.44 1.86
N VAL A 293 0.15 13.61 1.13
CA VAL A 293 0.23 13.58 -0.34
C VAL A 293 -0.54 14.73 -0.99
N ARG A 294 -1.59 15.26 -0.35
CA ARG A 294 -2.52 16.22 -0.97
C ARG A 294 -2.46 17.65 -0.44
N SER A 295 -1.88 17.86 0.73
CA SER A 295 -1.81 19.20 1.35
C SER A 295 -0.78 20.12 0.71
N GLY A 296 0.17 19.56 -0.08
CA GLY A 296 1.29 20.32 -0.64
C GLY A 296 2.36 20.72 0.38
N VAL A 297 2.26 20.23 1.62
CA VAL A 297 3.17 20.59 2.71
C VAL A 297 4.53 19.89 2.55
N LEU A 298 4.58 18.74 1.86
CA LEU A 298 5.82 18.07 1.47
C LEU A 298 5.99 18.06 -0.05
N THR A 299 7.21 18.26 -0.52
CA THR A 299 7.58 18.05 -1.92
C THR A 299 7.81 16.56 -2.18
N SER A 300 7.23 16.03 -3.26
CA SER A 300 7.40 14.64 -3.68
C SER A 300 7.29 14.54 -5.19
N VAL A 301 8.10 13.67 -5.79
CA VAL A 301 8.03 13.31 -7.22
C VAL A 301 6.75 12.55 -7.58
N HIS A 302 6.07 11.99 -6.58
CA HIS A 302 4.84 11.22 -6.72
C HIS A 302 3.58 12.03 -6.34
N SER A 303 3.69 13.34 -6.07
CA SER A 303 2.53 14.20 -5.78
C SER A 303 2.16 15.04 -7.01
N PHE A 304 0.96 14.79 -7.53
CA PHE A 304 0.45 15.43 -8.75
C PHE A 304 -0.74 16.39 -8.51
N ALA A 305 -1.29 16.42 -7.29
CA ALA A 305 -2.39 17.32 -6.95
C ALA A 305 -2.29 17.80 -5.50
N ALA A 306 -1.62 18.94 -5.32
CA ALA A 306 -1.34 19.59 -4.05
C ALA A 306 -2.02 20.98 -4.00
N ASP A 307 -2.79 21.24 -2.94
CA ASP A 307 -3.44 22.53 -2.70
C ASP A 307 -3.45 22.82 -1.18
N PRO A 308 -2.79 23.89 -0.71
CA PRO A 308 -2.72 24.24 0.71
C PRO A 308 -4.08 24.47 1.38
N THR A 309 -5.07 25.01 0.65
CA THR A 309 -6.40 25.29 1.20
C THR A 309 -7.14 23.98 1.53
N ARG A 310 -6.94 22.96 0.69
CA ARG A 310 -7.45 21.60 0.87
C ARG A 310 -6.76 20.89 2.04
N GLY A 311 -5.47 21.16 2.23
CA GLY A 311 -4.68 20.63 3.34
C GLY A 311 -5.27 20.93 4.71
N LEU A 312 -5.77 22.16 4.94
CA LEU A 312 -6.34 22.56 6.22
C LEU A 312 -7.58 21.75 6.59
N PHE A 313 -8.51 21.53 5.64
CA PHE A 313 -9.68 20.71 5.92
C PHE A 313 -9.27 19.29 6.31
N ILE A 314 -8.37 18.67 5.53
CA ILE A 314 -7.92 17.30 5.81
C ILE A 314 -7.25 17.24 7.19
N LEU A 315 -6.49 18.26 7.58
CA LEU A 315 -5.88 18.34 8.91
C LEU A 315 -6.92 18.42 10.03
N VAL A 316 -7.95 19.25 9.88
CA VAL A 316 -9.06 19.34 10.85
C VAL A 316 -9.80 18.02 10.94
N PHE A 317 -10.14 17.42 9.80
CA PHE A 317 -10.81 16.13 9.73
C PHE A 317 -9.97 15.02 10.37
N LEU A 318 -8.68 14.95 10.06
CA LEU A 318 -7.71 14.04 10.67
C LEU A 318 -7.67 14.23 12.19
N SER A 319 -7.57 15.47 12.66
CA SER A 319 -7.50 15.81 14.09
C SER A 319 -8.76 15.38 14.84
N LEU A 320 -9.95 15.63 14.28
CA LEU A 320 -11.21 15.23 14.89
C LEU A 320 -11.36 13.70 14.92
N LEU A 321 -11.11 13.03 13.80
CA LEU A 321 -11.35 11.59 13.67
C LEU A 321 -10.28 10.76 14.38
N CYS A 322 -8.99 11.03 14.12
CA CYS A 322 -7.89 10.30 14.74
C CYS A 322 -7.69 10.72 16.19
N GLY A 323 -7.72 12.03 16.47
CA GLY A 323 -7.64 12.54 17.84
C GLY A 323 -8.81 12.06 18.69
N GLY A 324 -10.04 12.05 18.15
CA GLY A 324 -11.21 11.50 18.82
C GLY A 324 -11.10 10.00 19.09
N ALA A 325 -10.61 9.21 18.13
CA ALA A 325 -10.36 7.79 18.31
C ALA A 325 -9.29 7.49 19.38
N LEU A 326 -8.18 8.22 19.35
CA LEU A 326 -7.10 8.08 20.33
C LEU A 326 -7.52 8.56 21.72
N LEU A 327 -8.31 9.63 21.82
CA LEU A 327 -8.90 10.08 23.08
C LEU A 327 -9.86 9.03 23.64
N LEU A 328 -10.74 8.47 22.80
CA LEU A 328 -11.62 7.38 23.22
C LEU A 328 -10.82 6.17 23.72
N TYR A 329 -9.74 5.80 23.03
CA TYR A 329 -8.82 4.77 23.46
C TYR A 329 -8.15 5.10 24.80
N ALA A 330 -7.67 6.32 24.99
CA ALA A 330 -7.06 6.75 26.26
C ALA A 330 -8.07 6.66 27.44
N LEU A 331 -9.33 7.04 27.20
CA LEU A 331 -10.38 7.04 28.22
C LEU A 331 -10.96 5.65 28.53
N ARG A 332 -11.03 4.76 27.53
CA ARG A 332 -11.73 3.46 27.63
C ARG A 332 -10.81 2.24 27.52
N GLY A 333 -9.61 2.40 26.98
CA GLY A 333 -8.66 1.30 26.71
C GLY A 333 -8.25 0.53 27.95
N GLY A 334 -8.06 1.21 29.10
CA GLY A 334 -7.76 0.56 30.37
C GLY A 334 -8.87 -0.36 30.88
N ARG A 335 -10.14 -0.01 30.66
CA ARG A 335 -11.29 -0.86 31.02
C ARG A 335 -11.40 -2.09 30.11
N VAL A 336 -10.99 -1.93 28.86
CA VAL A 336 -10.89 -3.02 27.90
C VAL A 336 -9.75 -3.99 28.26
N ALA A 337 -8.58 -3.46 28.61
CA ALA A 337 -7.45 -4.27 29.09
C ALA A 337 -7.81 -5.03 30.39
N ALA A 338 -8.60 -4.40 31.27
CA ALA A 338 -9.05 -5.01 32.52
C ALA A 338 -10.22 -6.01 32.36
N SER A 339 -11.05 -5.87 31.32
CA SER A 339 -12.16 -6.80 31.05
C SER A 339 -11.75 -8.01 30.22
N ALA A 340 -10.68 -7.88 29.44
CA ALA A 340 -9.97 -9.04 28.91
C ALA A 340 -9.25 -9.75 30.08
N ASP A 341 -9.24 -11.07 30.09
CA ASP A 341 -8.51 -11.93 31.06
C ASP A 341 -6.96 -11.75 30.99
N GLU A 342 -6.45 -10.60 30.51
CA GLU A 342 -5.05 -10.24 30.35
C GLU A 342 -4.26 -10.39 31.67
N ALA A 343 -4.88 -10.04 32.80
CA ALA A 343 -4.27 -10.20 34.12
C ALA A 343 -4.10 -11.68 34.55
N ARG A 344 -4.88 -12.61 33.98
CA ARG A 344 -4.85 -14.05 34.32
C ARG A 344 -3.94 -14.89 33.41
N GLN A 345 -3.50 -14.37 32.26
CA GLN A 345 -2.73 -15.14 31.27
C GLN A 345 -1.27 -14.69 31.17
N ARG A 346 -0.52 -14.79 32.27
CA ARG A 346 0.94 -14.63 32.23
C ARG A 346 1.57 -15.69 31.34
N PHE A 347 2.34 -15.28 30.35
CA PHE A 347 3.16 -16.16 29.50
C PHE A 347 4.63 -16.07 29.91
N ALA A 348 5.39 -17.14 29.70
CA ALA A 348 6.80 -17.20 30.03
C ALA A 348 7.64 -16.35 29.07
N PRO A 349 8.81 -15.85 29.49
CA PRO A 349 9.73 -15.12 28.61
C PRO A 349 10.08 -15.90 27.34
N ALA A 350 10.34 -17.20 27.46
CA ALA A 350 10.45 -18.10 26.31
C ALA A 350 9.06 -18.60 25.90
N SER A 351 8.41 -17.90 24.97
CA SER A 351 7.10 -18.28 24.42
C SER A 351 6.88 -17.63 23.04
N ARG A 352 5.88 -18.13 22.30
CA ARG A 352 5.47 -17.53 21.02
C ARG A 352 4.90 -16.12 21.22
N GLU A 353 4.20 -15.89 22.32
CA GLU A 353 3.68 -14.57 22.71
C GLU A 353 4.81 -13.55 22.83
N THR A 354 5.92 -13.89 23.50
CA THR A 354 7.09 -13.00 23.60
C THR A 354 7.71 -12.70 22.24
N LEU A 355 7.85 -13.69 21.36
CA LEU A 355 8.38 -13.46 20.00
C LEU A 355 7.46 -12.56 19.18
N LEU A 356 6.14 -12.74 19.30
CA LEU A 356 5.15 -11.89 18.63
C LEU A 356 5.09 -10.48 19.24
N LEU A 357 5.35 -10.33 20.55
CA LEU A 357 5.53 -9.05 21.19
C LEU A 357 6.76 -8.31 20.64
N ALA A 358 7.91 -8.99 20.57
CA ALA A 358 9.13 -8.43 20.01
C ALA A 358 8.94 -8.04 18.54
N ASN A 359 8.29 -8.88 17.74
CA ASN A 359 7.89 -8.56 16.37
C ASN A 359 7.03 -7.29 16.29
N ASN A 360 5.98 -7.21 17.11
CA ASN A 360 5.10 -6.05 17.15
C ASN A 360 5.87 -4.79 17.53
N LEU A 361 6.71 -4.85 18.56
CA LEU A 361 7.55 -3.74 18.99
C LEU A 361 8.43 -3.26 17.84
N LEU A 362 9.18 -4.16 17.19
CA LEU A 362 10.07 -3.82 16.07
C LEU A 362 9.30 -3.21 14.88
N LEU A 363 8.15 -3.77 14.50
CA LEU A 363 7.31 -3.21 13.44
C LEU A 363 6.77 -1.82 13.80
N THR A 364 6.31 -1.63 15.04
CA THR A 364 5.84 -0.32 15.50
C THR A 364 6.96 0.71 15.63
N CYS A 365 8.15 0.31 16.06
CA CYS A 365 9.33 1.16 16.08
C CYS A 365 9.76 1.54 14.66
N ALA A 366 9.74 0.61 13.70
CA ALA A 366 10.01 0.91 12.30
C ALA A 366 8.97 1.89 11.73
N CYS A 367 7.68 1.68 12.03
CA CYS A 367 6.62 2.61 11.65
C CYS A 367 6.82 4.00 12.27
N ALA A 368 7.16 4.07 13.56
CA ALA A 368 7.43 5.33 14.25
C ALA A 368 8.67 6.03 13.69
N MET A 369 9.73 5.30 13.33
CA MET A 369 10.91 5.84 12.67
C MET A 369 10.56 6.47 11.33
N VAL A 370 9.76 5.79 10.49
CA VAL A 370 9.30 6.34 9.20
C VAL A 370 8.43 7.58 9.42
N LEU A 371 7.51 7.53 10.39
CA LEU A 371 6.65 8.65 10.74
C LEU A 371 7.45 9.87 11.18
N LEU A 372 8.39 9.69 12.11
CA LEU A 372 9.24 10.76 12.61
C LEU A 372 10.10 11.34 11.49
N GLY A 373 10.77 10.51 10.70
CA GLY A 373 11.58 10.97 9.57
C GLY A 373 10.76 11.75 8.53
N THR A 374 9.52 11.34 8.28
CA THR A 374 8.62 11.99 7.32
C THR A 374 8.04 13.31 7.85
N LEU A 375 7.70 13.39 9.14
CA LEU A 375 7.11 14.58 9.74
C LEU A 375 8.16 15.58 10.25
N TYR A 376 9.41 15.16 10.45
CA TYR A 376 10.44 16.03 11.01
C TYR A 376 10.71 17.30 10.16
N PRO A 377 10.80 17.23 8.81
CA PRO A 377 10.85 18.43 7.97
C PRO A 377 9.69 19.41 8.23
N LEU A 378 8.48 18.89 8.43
CA LEU A 378 7.29 19.72 8.67
C LEU A 378 7.34 20.41 10.03
N LEU A 379 7.82 19.70 11.05
CA LEU A 379 7.98 20.25 12.39
C LEU A 379 9.09 21.31 12.42
N ALA A 380 10.20 21.08 11.71
CA ALA A 380 11.29 22.04 11.62
C ALA A 380 10.86 23.34 10.91
N ASP A 381 10.11 23.21 9.81
CA ASP A 381 9.56 24.36 9.08
C ASP A 381 8.54 25.12 9.94
N ALA A 382 7.62 24.42 10.62
CA ALA A 382 6.61 25.04 11.50
C ALA A 382 7.20 25.74 12.75
N LEU A 383 8.43 25.40 13.14
CA LEU A 383 9.15 26.01 14.26
C LEU A 383 10.19 27.05 13.80
N ASP A 384 10.20 27.41 12.52
CA ASP A 384 11.18 28.32 11.90
C ASP A 384 12.65 27.88 12.12
N LEU A 385 12.90 26.57 12.27
CA LEU A 385 14.24 25.98 12.46
C LEU A 385 15.00 25.80 11.13
N GLY A 386 14.40 26.20 10.01
CA GLY A 386 14.92 26.08 8.66
C GLY A 386 14.42 24.84 7.91
N LYS A 387 14.62 24.83 6.59
CA LYS A 387 14.20 23.74 5.71
C LYS A 387 15.18 22.58 5.77
N LEU A 388 14.80 21.52 6.47
CA LEU A 388 15.54 20.26 6.53
C LEU A 388 14.90 19.22 5.61
N SER A 389 15.72 18.38 4.98
CA SER A 389 15.25 17.24 4.20
C SER A 389 15.80 15.95 4.80
N VAL A 390 14.92 14.96 4.97
CA VAL A 390 15.26 13.62 5.45
C VAL A 390 15.07 12.66 4.28
N GLY A 391 16.16 12.04 3.83
CA GLY A 391 16.17 11.17 2.65
C GLY A 391 16.66 9.75 2.92
N PRO A 392 16.98 8.98 1.86
CA PRO A 392 17.39 7.58 1.93
C PRO A 392 18.46 7.23 2.99
N PRO A 393 19.48 8.06 3.28
CA PRO A 393 20.49 7.71 4.28
C PRO A 393 19.91 7.47 5.69
N TYR A 394 18.91 8.27 6.11
CA TYR A 394 18.24 8.12 7.40
C TYR A 394 17.39 6.84 7.42
N PHE A 395 16.48 6.73 6.45
CA PHE A 395 15.52 5.63 6.43
C PHE A 395 16.19 4.29 6.16
N GLY A 396 17.04 4.18 5.13
CA GLY A 396 17.70 2.94 4.76
C GLY A 396 18.55 2.35 5.89
N THR A 397 19.34 3.20 6.57
CA THR A 397 20.20 2.75 7.67
C THR A 397 19.38 2.28 8.87
N LEU A 398 18.45 3.10 9.36
CA LEU A 398 17.65 2.77 10.55
C LEU A 398 16.68 1.62 10.29
N PHE A 399 16.14 1.52 9.07
CA PHE A 399 15.26 0.43 8.69
C PHE A 399 15.99 -0.91 8.73
N ILE A 400 17.23 -1.00 8.25
CA ILE A 400 18.04 -2.22 8.36
C ILE A 400 18.28 -2.57 9.83
N VAL A 401 18.63 -1.59 10.68
CA VAL A 401 18.87 -1.82 12.12
C VAL A 401 17.63 -2.41 12.81
N LEU A 402 16.43 -1.94 12.47
CA LEU A 402 15.18 -2.41 13.08
C LEU A 402 14.67 -3.73 12.46
N MET A 403 14.86 -3.92 11.16
CA MET A 403 14.33 -5.08 10.44
C MET A 403 15.26 -6.29 10.46
N ALA A 404 16.57 -6.13 10.58
CA ALA A 404 17.50 -7.27 10.66
C ALA A 404 17.21 -8.18 11.87
N PRO A 405 16.98 -7.66 13.10
CA PRO A 405 16.51 -8.48 14.22
C PRO A 405 15.17 -9.16 13.94
N LEU A 406 14.23 -8.48 13.29
CA LEU A 406 12.93 -9.06 12.94
C LEU A 406 13.10 -10.25 11.98
N VAL A 407 13.92 -10.10 10.94
CA VAL A 407 14.27 -11.17 9.99
C VAL A 407 14.94 -12.35 10.70
N ALA A 408 15.84 -12.07 11.64
CA ALA A 408 16.47 -13.12 12.46
C ALA A 408 15.44 -13.90 13.30
N LEU A 409 14.46 -13.20 13.90
CA LEU A 409 13.43 -13.82 14.75
C LEU A 409 12.33 -14.54 13.96
N LEU A 410 12.13 -14.23 12.69
CA LEU A 410 10.97 -14.67 11.91
C LEU A 410 10.77 -16.20 11.90
N PRO A 411 11.77 -17.06 11.62
CA PRO A 411 11.61 -18.51 11.67
C PRO A 411 11.24 -19.09 13.03
N PHE A 412 11.58 -18.40 14.13
CA PHE A 412 11.31 -18.88 15.48
C PHE A 412 9.82 -18.84 15.83
N GLY A 413 9.08 -17.84 15.34
CA GLY A 413 7.68 -17.61 15.70
C GLY A 413 6.79 -18.84 15.44
N PRO A 414 6.71 -19.37 14.21
CA PRO A 414 5.87 -20.52 13.88
C PRO A 414 6.26 -21.82 14.60
N LEU A 415 7.53 -21.99 15.00
CA LEU A 415 8.09 -23.20 15.61
C LEU A 415 8.01 -23.21 17.15
N THR A 416 8.01 -22.05 17.78
CA THR A 416 7.91 -21.89 19.25
C THR A 416 6.49 -22.15 19.75
N ARG A 417 6.29 -22.81 20.89
CA ARG A 417 4.96 -23.05 21.48
C ARG A 417 4.36 -21.82 22.17
N TRP A 418 3.04 -21.80 22.28
CA TRP A 418 2.29 -20.82 23.09
C TRP A 418 2.52 -21.04 24.59
N GLN A 419 2.33 -19.99 25.39
CA GLN A 419 2.51 -19.89 26.85
C GLN A 419 3.92 -20.13 27.37
N ARG A 420 4.54 -21.26 27.01
CA ARG A 420 5.86 -21.66 27.48
C ARG A 420 6.55 -22.57 26.48
N GLU A 421 7.83 -22.28 26.25
CA GLU A 421 8.74 -23.08 25.45
C GLU A 421 10.09 -23.24 26.17
N GLN A 422 10.80 -24.32 25.85
CA GLN A 422 12.21 -24.45 26.22
C GLN A 422 13.05 -23.85 25.10
N ALA A 423 13.73 -22.71 25.34
CA ALA A 423 14.42 -21.95 24.30
C ALA A 423 15.44 -22.78 23.48
N SER A 424 16.09 -23.77 24.10
CA SER A 424 17.03 -24.69 23.45
C SER A 424 16.39 -25.49 22.30
N ARG A 425 15.09 -25.76 22.36
CA ARG A 425 14.39 -26.57 21.35
C ARG A 425 14.29 -25.87 19.99
N PRO A 426 13.63 -24.69 19.84
CA PRO A 426 13.58 -24.02 18.55
C PRO A 426 14.97 -23.62 18.05
N LEU A 427 15.91 -23.29 18.95
CA LEU A 427 17.31 -23.06 18.61
C LEU A 427 17.95 -24.30 17.96
N ALA A 428 17.87 -25.47 18.60
CA ALA A 428 18.41 -26.71 18.04
C ALA A 428 17.73 -27.12 16.72
N LEU A 429 16.42 -26.87 16.59
CA LEU A 429 15.67 -27.14 15.36
C LEU A 429 16.09 -26.24 14.19
N LEU A 430 16.55 -25.02 14.49
CA LEU A 430 16.91 -24.01 13.50
C LEU A 430 18.42 -23.92 13.24
N ALA A 431 19.27 -24.39 14.14
CA ALA A 431 20.73 -24.30 14.04
C ALA A 431 21.31 -24.86 12.72
N PRO A 432 20.87 -26.02 12.19
CA PRO A 432 21.37 -26.51 10.89
C PRO A 432 21.04 -25.55 9.73
N TRP A 433 19.86 -24.92 9.77
CA TRP A 433 19.41 -23.99 8.74
C TRP A 433 20.10 -22.63 8.86
N ALA A 434 20.43 -22.20 10.09
CA ALA A 434 21.28 -21.04 10.33
C ALA A 434 22.68 -21.27 9.76
N GLY A 435 23.28 -22.44 10.01
CA GLY A 435 24.58 -22.81 9.43
C GLY A 435 24.56 -22.81 7.90
N LEU A 436 23.52 -23.37 7.28
CA LEU A 436 23.37 -23.36 5.82
C LEU A 436 23.14 -21.95 5.27
N ALA A 437 22.37 -21.10 5.96
CA ALA A 437 22.17 -19.70 5.57
C ALA A 437 23.48 -18.89 5.64
N LEU A 438 24.28 -19.08 6.69
CA LEU A 438 25.61 -18.46 6.82
C LEU A 438 26.56 -18.96 5.73
N LEU A 439 26.56 -20.27 5.43
CA LEU A 439 27.36 -20.84 4.35
C LEU A 439 26.94 -20.26 2.98
N ALA A 440 25.65 -20.20 2.70
CA ALA A 440 25.14 -19.59 1.47
C ALA A 440 25.51 -18.10 1.37
N GLY A 441 25.42 -17.37 2.47
CA GLY A 441 25.89 -15.99 2.58
C GLY A 441 27.39 -15.85 2.32
N ALA A 442 28.21 -16.72 2.91
CA ALA A 442 29.66 -16.74 2.69
C ALA A 442 30.01 -17.05 1.23
N ILE A 443 29.33 -18.01 0.61
CA ILE A 443 29.48 -18.28 -0.83
C ILE A 443 29.11 -17.03 -1.63
N GLY A 444 27.98 -16.38 -1.32
CA GLY A 444 27.57 -15.13 -1.96
C GLY A 444 28.59 -13.99 -1.82
N PHE A 445 29.22 -13.87 -0.64
CA PHE A 445 30.27 -12.90 -0.37
C PHE A 445 31.45 -13.04 -1.35
N PHE A 446 31.93 -14.26 -1.56
CA PHE A 446 33.08 -14.53 -2.43
C PHE A 446 32.74 -14.53 -3.93
N LEU A 447 31.49 -14.82 -4.31
CA LEU A 447 31.08 -14.82 -5.72
C LEU A 447 30.79 -13.42 -6.29
N ALA A 448 30.56 -12.42 -5.43
CA ALA A 448 30.21 -11.06 -5.85
C ALA A 448 31.01 -9.98 -5.08
N PRO A 449 32.33 -9.87 -5.31
CA PRO A 449 33.21 -8.97 -4.54
C PRO A 449 32.78 -7.49 -4.61
N GLN A 450 32.17 -7.05 -5.71
CA GLN A 450 31.68 -5.67 -5.91
C GLN A 450 30.57 -5.23 -4.94
N GLY A 451 29.86 -6.19 -4.34
CA GLY A 451 28.74 -5.95 -3.44
C GLY A 451 28.69 -7.01 -2.34
N ALA A 452 29.86 -7.46 -1.88
CA ALA A 452 30.02 -8.70 -1.11
C ALA A 452 29.15 -8.76 0.15
N TRP A 453 29.13 -7.69 0.96
CA TRP A 453 28.35 -7.64 2.20
C TRP A 453 26.84 -7.64 1.98
N LYS A 454 26.34 -6.83 1.04
CA LYS A 454 24.91 -6.79 0.70
C LYS A 454 24.45 -8.11 0.09
N THR A 455 25.28 -8.70 -0.78
CA THR A 455 25.01 -10.03 -1.37
C THR A 455 24.95 -11.10 -0.29
N ALA A 456 25.94 -11.15 0.60
CA ALA A 456 25.99 -12.10 1.70
C ALA A 456 24.77 -11.97 2.61
N ALA A 457 24.42 -10.74 3.01
CA ALA A 457 23.25 -10.46 3.83
C ALA A 457 21.95 -10.88 3.13
N GLY A 458 21.79 -10.55 1.84
CA GLY A 458 20.61 -10.92 1.05
C GLY A 458 20.42 -12.42 0.92
N VAL A 459 21.48 -13.13 0.53
CA VAL A 459 21.45 -14.60 0.38
C VAL A 459 21.23 -15.29 1.72
N ALA A 460 21.95 -14.88 2.77
CA ALA A 460 21.80 -15.47 4.10
C ALA A 460 20.40 -15.23 4.67
N ALA A 461 19.89 -14.00 4.61
CA ALA A 461 18.57 -13.64 5.12
C ALA A 461 17.45 -14.37 4.37
N ALA A 462 17.50 -14.39 3.03
CA ALA A 462 16.51 -15.10 2.22
C ALA A 462 16.54 -16.61 2.50
N THR A 463 17.73 -17.21 2.56
CA THR A 463 17.91 -18.64 2.86
C THR A 463 17.41 -18.99 4.26
N TRP A 464 17.74 -18.16 5.26
CA TRP A 464 17.31 -18.31 6.65
C TRP A 464 15.78 -18.33 6.78
N VAL A 465 15.11 -17.33 6.18
CA VAL A 465 13.64 -17.22 6.23
C VAL A 465 12.98 -18.36 5.45
N LEU A 466 13.49 -18.68 4.26
CA LEU A 466 12.93 -19.73 3.41
C LEU A 466 13.04 -21.11 4.07
N LEU A 467 14.23 -21.49 4.53
CA LEU A 467 14.46 -22.80 5.14
C LEU A 467 13.79 -22.92 6.51
N GLY A 468 13.76 -21.84 7.29
CA GLY A 468 13.00 -21.76 8.53
C GLY A 468 11.50 -21.97 8.33
N THR A 469 10.94 -21.35 7.29
CA THR A 469 9.54 -21.52 6.89
C THR A 469 9.27 -22.94 6.38
N ALA A 470 10.16 -23.48 5.55
CA ALA A 470 10.09 -24.87 5.07
C ALA A 470 10.15 -25.88 6.24
N ARG A 471 10.98 -25.60 7.26
CA ARG A 471 11.09 -26.42 8.47
C ARG A 471 9.79 -26.43 9.28
N PHE A 472 9.05 -25.33 9.32
CA PHE A 472 7.70 -25.28 9.89
C PHE A 472 6.71 -26.14 9.09
N VAL A 473 6.71 -26.04 7.76
CA VAL A 473 5.84 -26.87 6.91
C VAL A 473 6.14 -28.36 7.12
N TRP A 474 7.43 -28.72 7.17
CA TRP A 474 7.86 -30.09 7.46
C TRP A 474 7.33 -30.55 8.82
N SER A 475 7.56 -29.82 9.92
CA SER A 475 7.10 -30.26 11.25
C SER A 475 5.60 -30.47 11.30
N ARG A 476 4.81 -29.64 10.61
CA ARG A 476 3.36 -29.79 10.55
C ARG A 476 2.92 -31.03 9.77
N ARG A 477 3.57 -31.34 8.64
CA ARG A 477 3.23 -32.53 7.84
C ARG A 477 3.58 -33.84 8.53
N GLN A 478 4.58 -33.86 9.42
CA GLN A 478 4.97 -35.05 10.18
C GLN A 478 4.00 -35.36 11.35
N LEU A 479 3.20 -34.39 11.79
CA LEU A 479 2.24 -34.60 12.87
C LEU A 479 1.00 -35.36 12.35
N LYS A 480 0.91 -36.65 12.68
CA LYS A 480 -0.26 -37.50 12.34
C LYS A 480 -1.57 -36.82 12.79
N GLY A 481 -2.52 -36.68 11.88
CA GLY A 481 -3.83 -36.07 12.12
C GLY A 481 -3.87 -34.53 12.05
N SER A 482 -2.75 -33.85 11.81
CA SER A 482 -2.73 -32.39 11.66
C SER A 482 -3.22 -31.96 10.28
N ARG A 483 -4.28 -31.14 10.22
CA ARG A 483 -4.74 -30.50 8.98
C ARG A 483 -3.98 -29.19 8.75
N PHE A 484 -3.44 -29.00 7.54
CA PHE A 484 -2.80 -27.76 7.14
C PHE A 484 -3.89 -26.73 6.78
N THR A 485 -4.09 -25.73 7.64
CA THR A 485 -5.19 -24.76 7.49
C THR A 485 -4.85 -23.67 6.47
N ALA A 486 -5.87 -22.98 5.97
CA ALA A 486 -5.67 -21.82 5.09
C ALA A 486 -4.85 -20.72 5.78
N GLU A 487 -5.06 -20.46 7.07
CA GLU A 487 -4.19 -19.55 7.85
C GLU A 487 -2.72 -19.99 7.85
N MET A 488 -2.43 -21.30 7.98
CA MET A 488 -1.05 -21.80 7.95
C MET A 488 -0.43 -21.67 6.55
N LEU A 489 -1.21 -21.94 5.51
CA LEU A 489 -0.79 -21.75 4.13
C LEU A 489 -0.54 -20.28 3.82
N GLY A 490 -1.44 -19.40 4.24
CA GLY A 490 -1.31 -17.96 4.04
C GLY A 490 -0.08 -17.39 4.73
N MET A 491 0.18 -17.77 5.99
CA MET A 491 1.41 -17.40 6.69
C MET A 491 2.67 -17.95 6.00
N THR A 492 2.64 -19.20 5.53
CA THR A 492 3.77 -19.82 4.81
C THR A 492 4.07 -19.06 3.51
N LEU A 493 3.04 -18.73 2.73
CA LEU A 493 3.17 -17.96 1.49
C LEU A 493 3.72 -16.56 1.77
N ALA A 494 3.22 -15.88 2.80
CA ALA A 494 3.69 -14.54 3.12
C ALA A 494 5.14 -14.51 3.60
N HIS A 495 5.54 -15.44 4.46
CA HIS A 495 6.93 -15.52 4.93
C HIS A 495 7.89 -15.97 3.83
N THR A 496 7.44 -16.84 2.91
CA THR A 496 8.20 -17.17 1.70
C THR A 496 8.35 -15.94 0.80
N GLY A 497 7.28 -15.13 0.68
CA GLY A 497 7.33 -13.85 -0.01
C GLY A 497 8.36 -12.88 0.56
N ILE A 498 8.50 -12.82 1.88
CA ILE A 498 9.57 -12.04 2.55
C ILE A 498 10.96 -12.55 2.13
N ALA A 499 11.18 -13.87 2.08
CA ALA A 499 12.47 -14.43 1.64
C ALA A 499 12.80 -14.03 0.19
N VAL A 500 11.83 -14.14 -0.72
CA VAL A 500 11.99 -13.77 -2.13
C VAL A 500 12.23 -12.27 -2.29
N PHE A 501 11.49 -11.43 -1.54
CA PHE A 501 11.67 -9.99 -1.51
C PHE A 501 13.07 -9.60 -1.02
N LEU A 502 13.55 -10.18 0.08
CA LEU A 502 14.89 -9.89 0.63
C LEU A 502 16.00 -10.24 -0.35
N ALA A 503 15.88 -11.38 -1.05
CA ALA A 503 16.79 -11.72 -2.12
C ALA A 503 16.75 -10.68 -3.26
N GLY A 504 15.57 -10.32 -3.74
CA GLY A 504 15.42 -9.32 -4.80
C GLY A 504 16.02 -7.96 -4.45
N ALA A 505 15.59 -7.38 -3.32
CA ALA A 505 15.97 -6.03 -2.89
C ALA A 505 17.47 -5.91 -2.61
N LEU A 506 18.06 -6.85 -1.86
CA LEU A 506 19.47 -6.77 -1.50
C LEU A 506 20.40 -7.17 -2.66
N LEU A 507 20.00 -8.12 -3.52
CA LEU A 507 20.82 -8.50 -4.67
C LEU A 507 20.80 -7.46 -5.78
N VAL A 508 19.65 -6.83 -6.07
CA VAL A 508 19.63 -5.76 -7.08
C VAL A 508 20.51 -4.60 -6.65
N GLU A 509 20.42 -4.17 -5.38
CA GLU A 509 21.27 -3.09 -4.85
C GLU A 509 22.76 -3.44 -4.78
N ALA A 510 23.10 -4.72 -4.64
CA ALA A 510 24.48 -5.18 -4.55
C ALA A 510 25.13 -5.38 -5.92
N LEU A 511 24.34 -5.78 -6.92
CA LEU A 511 24.83 -6.31 -8.19
C LEU A 511 24.45 -5.45 -9.41
N GLU A 512 23.63 -4.42 -9.22
CA GLU A 512 23.27 -3.51 -10.29
C GLU A 512 24.51 -2.89 -10.94
N GLN A 513 24.50 -2.86 -12.27
CA GLN A 513 25.48 -2.15 -13.07
C GLN A 513 24.75 -1.06 -13.85
N GLN A 514 25.26 0.17 -13.78
CA GLN A 514 24.71 1.31 -14.49
C GLN A 514 25.80 2.13 -15.17
N ARG A 515 25.50 2.64 -16.35
CA ARG A 515 26.34 3.60 -17.10
C ARG A 515 25.46 4.61 -17.82
N GLU A 516 25.88 5.86 -17.78
CA GLU A 516 25.30 6.94 -18.57
C GLU A 516 26.38 7.43 -19.54
N VAL A 517 26.09 7.36 -20.84
CA VAL A 517 27.05 7.66 -21.91
C VAL A 517 26.37 8.40 -23.05
N ALA A 518 27.16 9.18 -23.79
CA ALA A 518 26.73 9.73 -25.07
C ALA A 518 27.00 8.70 -26.18
N LEU A 519 25.96 8.27 -26.90
CA LEU A 519 26.12 7.42 -28.08
C LEU A 519 25.52 8.08 -29.32
N ALA A 520 26.24 7.99 -30.44
CA ALA A 520 25.72 8.25 -31.77
C ALA A 520 25.31 6.93 -32.47
N PRO A 521 24.42 6.97 -33.48
CA PRO A 521 24.09 5.79 -34.29
C PRO A 521 25.35 5.07 -34.83
N GLY A 522 25.36 3.74 -34.74
CA GLY A 522 26.50 2.87 -35.04
C GLY A 522 27.51 2.69 -33.90
N GLN A 523 27.40 3.46 -32.81
CA GLN A 523 28.24 3.28 -31.64
C GLN A 523 27.64 2.27 -30.65
N HIS A 524 28.51 1.72 -29.81
CA HIS A 524 28.13 0.75 -28.80
C HIS A 524 28.78 1.04 -27.45
N LEU A 525 28.19 0.47 -26.41
CA LEU A 525 28.70 0.45 -25.05
C LEU A 525 28.72 -1.00 -24.56
N ASP A 526 29.87 -1.42 -24.02
CA ASP A 526 29.99 -2.70 -23.32
C ASP A 526 29.80 -2.51 -21.80
N LEU A 527 28.99 -3.37 -21.20
CA LEU A 527 28.74 -3.43 -19.76
C LEU A 527 28.71 -4.88 -19.28
N GLY A 528 29.87 -5.33 -18.78
CA GLY A 528 30.06 -6.73 -18.41
C GLY A 528 29.94 -7.65 -19.63
N ARG A 529 28.98 -8.58 -19.58
CA ARG A 529 28.69 -9.51 -20.68
C ARG A 529 27.73 -8.97 -21.73
N TYR A 530 27.24 -7.74 -21.55
CA TYR A 530 26.25 -7.13 -22.40
C TYR A 530 26.89 -6.06 -23.29
N ARG A 531 26.45 -6.01 -24.54
CA ARG A 531 26.78 -4.94 -25.48
C ARG A 531 25.50 -4.25 -25.93
N PHE A 532 25.49 -2.93 -25.86
CA PHE A 532 24.37 -2.08 -26.24
C PHE A 532 24.78 -1.28 -27.46
N GLU A 533 24.16 -1.53 -28.61
CA GLU A 533 24.47 -0.86 -29.86
C GLU A 533 23.28 0.02 -30.29
N LEU A 534 23.53 1.33 -30.43
CA LEU A 534 22.53 2.25 -30.94
C LEU A 534 22.52 2.16 -32.47
N GLN A 535 21.52 1.50 -33.04
CA GLN A 535 21.40 1.33 -34.49
C GLN A 535 20.94 2.61 -35.19
N GLY A 536 20.10 3.41 -34.52
CA GLY A 536 19.53 4.63 -35.06
C GLY A 536 18.34 5.11 -34.23
N LEU A 537 17.73 6.21 -34.68
CA LEU A 537 16.49 6.74 -34.12
C LEU A 537 15.49 6.98 -35.25
N ASP A 538 14.20 6.82 -34.96
CA ASP A 538 13.11 7.20 -35.83
C ASP A 538 12.06 8.03 -35.09
N GLU A 539 11.38 8.92 -35.82
CA GLU A 539 10.23 9.63 -35.29
C GLU A 539 8.98 8.75 -35.42
N ARG A 540 8.25 8.60 -34.33
CA ARG A 540 6.99 7.86 -34.26
C ARG A 540 5.87 8.75 -33.78
N LYS A 541 4.79 8.83 -34.56
CA LYS A 541 3.55 9.51 -34.14
C LYS A 541 2.72 8.56 -33.28
N GLY A 542 2.56 8.91 -32.01
CA GLY A 542 1.66 8.25 -31.07
C GLY A 542 0.22 8.77 -31.15
N PRO A 543 -0.68 8.31 -30.26
CA PRO A 543 -2.07 8.72 -30.25
C PRO A 543 -2.27 10.23 -29.99
N ASN A 544 -1.48 10.80 -29.08
CA ASN A 544 -1.54 12.21 -28.68
C ASN A 544 -0.14 12.81 -28.41
N TYR A 545 0.91 12.16 -28.88
CA TYR A 545 2.30 12.59 -28.74
C TYR A 545 3.10 12.29 -30.00
N VAL A 546 4.24 12.97 -30.16
CA VAL A 546 5.29 12.60 -31.11
C VAL A 546 6.46 12.07 -30.30
N ALA A 547 7.03 10.93 -30.70
CA ALA A 547 8.09 10.26 -29.99
C ALA A 547 9.35 10.16 -30.85
N GLU A 548 10.49 10.48 -30.27
CA GLU A 548 11.77 10.04 -30.78
C GLU A 548 12.10 8.68 -30.19
N ARG A 549 12.20 7.66 -31.03
CA ARG A 549 12.39 6.28 -30.61
C ARG A 549 13.77 5.80 -31.03
N ALA A 550 14.56 5.35 -30.07
CA ALA A 550 15.86 4.76 -30.36
C ALA A 550 15.73 3.26 -30.62
N HIS A 551 16.63 2.72 -31.46
CA HIS A 551 16.76 1.30 -31.73
C HIS A 551 18.05 0.80 -31.10
N VAL A 552 17.95 0.16 -29.93
CA VAL A 552 19.12 -0.30 -29.16
C VAL A 552 19.19 -1.81 -29.20
N GLN A 553 20.12 -2.35 -30.00
CA GLN A 553 20.37 -3.78 -30.06
C GLN A 553 21.20 -4.19 -28.84
N VAL A 554 20.62 -5.05 -28.02
CA VAL A 554 21.31 -5.66 -26.88
C VAL A 554 21.83 -7.02 -27.31
N LEU A 555 23.12 -7.24 -27.13
CA LEU A 555 23.76 -8.54 -27.24
C LEU A 555 24.20 -9.00 -25.86
N ARG A 556 24.23 -10.32 -25.67
CA ARG A 556 24.80 -10.97 -24.50
C ARG A 556 25.77 -12.04 -24.98
N ASP A 557 27.02 -11.97 -24.55
CA ASP A 557 28.07 -12.89 -24.99
C ASP A 557 28.14 -12.97 -26.54
N ASP A 558 28.13 -11.80 -27.21
CA ASP A 558 28.08 -11.59 -28.66
C ASP A 558 26.87 -12.19 -29.41
N ARG A 559 25.87 -12.70 -28.69
CA ARG A 559 24.62 -13.18 -29.28
C ARG A 559 23.50 -12.15 -29.11
N PRO A 560 22.69 -11.87 -30.15
CA PRO A 560 21.53 -11.00 -30.01
C PRO A 560 20.58 -11.49 -28.91
N LEU A 561 20.28 -10.62 -27.95
CA LEU A 561 19.35 -10.88 -26.85
C LEU A 561 17.99 -10.24 -27.11
N ALA A 562 17.97 -8.94 -27.39
CA ALA A 562 16.75 -8.17 -27.62
C ALA A 562 17.05 -6.88 -28.38
N LEU A 563 16.08 -6.39 -29.15
CA LEU A 563 16.07 -5.02 -29.68
C LEU A 563 15.14 -4.19 -28.78
N LEU A 564 15.70 -3.16 -28.14
CA LEU A 564 14.97 -2.29 -27.22
C LEU A 564 14.61 -0.98 -27.92
N HIS A 565 13.44 -0.44 -27.55
CA HIS A 565 12.87 0.77 -28.13
C HIS A 565 12.56 1.82 -27.06
N PRO A 566 13.57 2.39 -26.37
CA PRO A 566 13.30 3.52 -25.48
C PRO A 566 12.84 4.73 -26.30
N GLU A 567 11.92 5.51 -25.75
CA GLU A 567 11.32 6.65 -26.42
C GLU A 567 11.47 7.93 -25.59
N LYS A 568 11.61 9.07 -26.26
CA LYS A 568 11.38 10.40 -25.71
C LYS A 568 10.09 10.95 -26.32
N ARG A 569 9.04 11.10 -25.52
CA ARG A 569 7.69 11.49 -25.99
C ARG A 569 7.43 12.96 -25.70
N LEU A 570 7.08 13.72 -26.73
CA LEU A 570 6.57 15.09 -26.66
C LEU A 570 5.05 15.06 -26.83
N TYR A 571 4.31 15.38 -25.75
CA TYR A 571 2.85 15.37 -25.78
C TYR A 571 2.29 16.62 -26.46
N ALA A 572 1.30 16.42 -27.33
CA ALA A 572 0.74 17.47 -28.19
C ALA A 572 0.07 18.58 -27.38
N SER A 573 -0.54 18.23 -26.24
CA SER A 573 -1.16 19.17 -25.32
C SER A 573 -0.19 19.49 -24.18
N GLY A 574 0.15 20.78 -24.01
CA GLY A 574 1.00 21.24 -22.90
C GLY A 574 2.52 21.14 -23.10
N GLY A 575 3.01 20.48 -24.16
CA GLY A 575 4.43 20.51 -24.56
C GLY A 575 5.40 19.85 -23.59
N GLN A 576 4.91 18.95 -22.73
CA GLN A 576 5.73 18.23 -21.75
C GLN A 576 6.42 17.03 -22.41
N ASN A 577 7.67 16.78 -22.01
CA ASN A 577 8.49 15.68 -22.49
C ASN A 577 8.61 14.57 -21.44
N MET A 578 8.35 13.32 -21.82
CA MET A 578 8.50 12.14 -20.98
C MET A 578 9.50 11.15 -21.59
N THR A 579 10.16 10.37 -20.74
CA THR A 579 11.07 9.30 -21.16
C THR A 579 10.41 7.96 -20.86
N GLU A 580 10.35 7.11 -21.87
CA GLU A 580 9.82 5.75 -21.79
C GLU A 580 10.96 4.76 -21.95
N ALA A 581 11.13 3.90 -20.95
CA ALA A 581 12.26 2.99 -20.91
C ALA A 581 12.05 1.76 -21.81
N GLY A 582 13.10 1.38 -22.53
CA GLY A 582 13.19 0.09 -23.20
C GLY A 582 13.67 -0.97 -22.21
N ILE A 583 12.83 -1.96 -21.91
CA ILE A 583 13.15 -3.00 -20.91
C ILE A 583 13.06 -4.39 -21.55
N HIS A 584 14.12 -5.18 -21.44
CA HIS A 584 14.08 -6.62 -21.68
C HIS A 584 13.92 -7.34 -20.34
N PRO A 585 12.71 -7.83 -20.03
CA PRO A 585 12.43 -8.41 -18.73
C PRO A 585 12.95 -9.85 -18.59
N GLY A 586 13.47 -10.19 -17.42
CA GLY A 586 13.96 -11.55 -17.13
C GLY A 586 13.74 -11.98 -15.69
N LEU A 587 13.49 -13.27 -15.45
CA LEU A 587 13.28 -13.79 -14.09
C LEU A 587 14.47 -13.51 -13.16
N PHE A 588 15.69 -13.53 -13.69
CA PHE A 588 16.93 -13.33 -12.94
C PHE A 588 17.54 -11.94 -13.10
N GLY A 589 16.88 -11.05 -13.84
CA GLY A 589 17.33 -9.67 -14.01
C GLY A 589 16.79 -9.04 -15.28
N ASP A 590 16.61 -7.72 -15.20
CA ASP A 590 16.14 -6.91 -16.31
C ASP A 590 17.32 -6.18 -16.94
N VAL A 591 17.27 -6.03 -18.27
CA VAL A 591 18.12 -5.11 -19.01
C VAL A 591 17.28 -3.89 -19.36
N TYR A 592 17.74 -2.72 -18.97
CA TYR A 592 16.97 -1.48 -19.01
C TYR A 592 17.79 -0.43 -19.75
N VAL A 593 17.12 0.31 -20.64
CA VAL A 593 17.70 1.43 -21.37
C VAL A 593 16.73 2.60 -21.33
N ALA A 594 17.19 3.79 -20.96
CA ALA A 594 16.44 5.02 -21.04
C ALA A 594 17.15 6.04 -21.93
N LEU A 595 16.37 6.72 -22.77
CA LEU A 595 16.84 7.79 -23.63
C LEU A 595 16.77 9.13 -22.90
N GLY A 596 17.92 9.79 -22.79
CA GLY A 596 18.07 11.13 -22.23
C GLY A 596 17.88 12.21 -23.28
N GLU A 597 18.57 13.34 -23.10
CA GLU A 597 18.51 14.47 -24.02
C GLU A 597 19.50 14.35 -25.19
N PRO A 598 19.23 15.00 -26.34
CA PRO A 598 20.20 15.12 -27.41
C PRO A 598 21.39 15.97 -26.96
N LEU A 599 22.61 15.53 -27.29
CA LEU A 599 23.86 16.19 -26.88
C LEU A 599 24.55 16.95 -28.03
N GLY A 600 23.92 17.00 -29.21
CA GLY A 600 24.49 17.56 -30.44
C GLY A 600 25.35 16.55 -31.23
N GLY A 601 25.63 16.85 -32.49
CA GLY A 601 26.46 15.99 -33.36
C GLY A 601 25.90 14.57 -33.58
N ASN A 602 24.56 14.41 -33.59
CA ASN A 602 23.82 13.14 -33.63
C ASN A 602 24.02 12.21 -32.42
N ALA A 603 24.66 12.68 -31.34
CA ALA A 603 24.81 11.93 -30.10
C ALA A 603 23.64 12.16 -29.13
N TRP A 604 23.28 11.10 -28.42
CA TRP A 604 22.22 11.09 -27.41
C TRP A 604 22.74 10.61 -26.07
N ALA A 605 22.31 11.24 -24.99
CA ALA A 605 22.52 10.70 -23.66
C ALA A 605 21.71 9.40 -23.51
N MET A 606 22.37 8.32 -23.10
CA MET A 606 21.73 7.03 -22.89
C MET A 606 22.13 6.45 -21.54
N ARG A 607 21.13 6.06 -20.76
CA ARG A 607 21.31 5.36 -19.49
C ARG A 607 21.03 3.89 -19.69
N VAL A 608 22.01 3.06 -19.43
CA VAL A 608 21.87 1.60 -19.47
C VAL A 608 22.02 1.02 -18.07
N HIS A 609 21.14 0.10 -17.73
CA HIS A 609 21.17 -0.62 -16.46
C HIS A 609 21.02 -2.12 -16.69
N VAL A 610 21.80 -2.90 -15.94
CA VAL A 610 21.59 -4.34 -15.77
C VAL A 610 21.22 -4.54 -14.30
N LYS A 611 20.01 -5.03 -14.05
CA LYS A 611 19.42 -5.12 -12.70
C LYS A 611 19.07 -6.55 -12.33
N PRO A 612 20.03 -7.32 -11.79
CA PRO A 612 19.80 -8.70 -11.37
C PRO A 612 18.69 -8.79 -10.32
N PHE A 613 17.84 -9.81 -10.43
CA PHE A 613 16.78 -10.16 -9.46
C PHE A 613 15.75 -9.06 -9.13
N VAL A 614 15.71 -7.92 -9.84
CA VAL A 614 14.78 -6.82 -9.54
C VAL A 614 13.33 -7.28 -9.47
N ARG A 615 12.92 -8.21 -10.34
CA ARG A 615 11.57 -8.77 -10.38
C ARG A 615 11.18 -9.60 -9.15
N TRP A 616 12.16 -10.06 -8.38
CA TRP A 616 11.89 -10.82 -7.15
C TRP A 616 11.33 -9.93 -6.05
N ILE A 617 11.53 -8.62 -6.12
CA ILE A 617 10.90 -7.63 -5.23
C ILE A 617 9.38 -7.74 -5.36
N TRP A 618 8.86 -7.60 -6.58
CA TRP A 618 7.41 -7.66 -6.84
C TRP A 618 6.84 -9.07 -6.72
N LEU A 619 7.61 -10.11 -7.08
CA LEU A 619 7.22 -11.51 -6.84
C LEU A 619 7.05 -11.80 -5.34
N GLY A 620 7.99 -11.34 -4.52
CA GLY A 620 7.92 -11.47 -3.06
C GLY A 620 6.70 -10.77 -2.49
N ALA A 621 6.41 -9.55 -2.96
CA ALA A 621 5.21 -8.82 -2.58
C ALA A 621 3.90 -9.50 -3.03
N ALA A 622 3.87 -10.08 -4.23
CA ALA A 622 2.73 -10.85 -4.72
C ALA A 622 2.46 -12.09 -3.85
N LEU A 623 3.51 -12.80 -3.43
CA LEU A 623 3.40 -13.94 -2.49
C LEU A 623 2.91 -13.49 -1.11
N MET A 624 3.37 -12.34 -0.61
CA MET A 624 2.86 -11.71 0.62
C MET A 624 1.36 -11.43 0.53
N ALA A 625 0.92 -10.73 -0.52
CA ALA A 625 -0.48 -10.41 -0.72
C ALA A 625 -1.36 -11.67 -0.85
N LEU A 626 -0.90 -12.67 -1.62
CA LEU A 626 -1.57 -13.96 -1.73
C LEU A 626 -1.71 -14.64 -0.37
N GLY A 627 -0.68 -14.57 0.48
CA GLY A 627 -0.73 -15.07 1.85
C GLY A 627 -1.83 -14.42 2.70
N GLY A 628 -2.00 -13.11 2.56
CA GLY A 628 -3.12 -12.36 3.17
C GLY A 628 -4.48 -12.86 2.69
N PHE A 629 -4.71 -12.94 1.38
CA PHE A 629 -5.99 -13.39 0.82
C PHE A 629 -6.32 -14.84 1.16
N VAL A 630 -5.34 -15.74 1.12
CA VAL A 630 -5.51 -17.14 1.51
C VAL A 630 -5.89 -17.25 2.99
N THR A 631 -5.28 -16.45 3.85
CA THR A 631 -5.67 -16.38 5.27
C THR A 631 -7.11 -15.88 5.43
N ALA A 632 -7.50 -14.82 4.72
CA ALA A 632 -8.86 -14.27 4.78
C ALA A 632 -9.94 -15.26 4.31
N ALA A 633 -9.60 -16.20 3.44
CA ALA A 633 -10.50 -17.24 2.96
C ALA A 633 -10.73 -18.39 3.95
N ASP A 634 -10.04 -18.42 5.10
CA ASP A 634 -10.18 -19.49 6.09
C ASP A 634 -11.62 -19.56 6.64
N ARG A 635 -12.25 -20.71 6.45
CA ARG A 635 -13.64 -20.96 6.86
C ARG A 635 -13.86 -20.80 8.36
N ARG A 636 -12.82 -20.95 9.19
CA ARG A 636 -12.90 -20.78 10.64
C ARG A 636 -13.30 -19.37 11.04
N PHE A 637 -12.95 -18.36 10.25
CA PHE A 637 -13.34 -16.97 10.50
C PHE A 637 -14.82 -16.70 10.18
N ARG A 638 -15.49 -17.58 9.41
CA ARG A 638 -16.89 -17.41 8.96
C ARG A 638 -17.93 -18.12 9.85
N ARG A 639 -17.51 -18.95 10.80
CA ARG A 639 -18.43 -19.70 11.68
C ARG A 639 -18.96 -18.79 12.79
N SER A 640 -20.29 -18.74 12.91
CA SER A 640 -20.98 -18.02 13.97
C SER A 640 -20.69 -18.65 15.34
N PRO A 641 -20.74 -17.89 16.44
CA PRO A 641 -20.36 -18.37 17.77
C PRO A 641 -21.28 -19.42 18.40
N GLU A 642 -22.44 -19.72 17.81
CA GLU A 642 -23.50 -20.53 18.45
C GLU A 642 -23.64 -21.96 17.94
N THR A 643 -22.74 -22.43 17.07
CA THR A 643 -22.75 -23.84 16.66
C THR A 643 -21.57 -24.56 17.31
N PRO A 644 -21.83 -25.56 18.18
CA PRO A 644 -20.80 -26.44 18.74
C PRO A 644 -19.85 -27.01 17.68
#